data_AF-A0A0A9CP47-F1
#
_entry.id   AF-A0A0A9CP47-F1
#
_cell.length_a   1.000
_cell.length_b   1.000
_cell.length_c   1.000
_cell.angle_alpha   90.00
_cell.angle_beta   90.00
_cell.angle_gamma   90.00
#
_symmetry.space_group_name_H-M   'P 1'
#
loop_
_entity.id
_entity.type
_entity.pdbx_description
1 polymer ?
#
loop_
_entity_poly.entity_id
_entity_poly.type
_entity_poly.pdbx_seq_one_letter_code
_entity_poly.pdbx_strand_id
1 'polypeptide(L)'
;MHLWWNSEDFAFSFEGFLTMKIPNKLDLQCLIPSVWWPGSSEDEVSMTLTMTTLSDAIKKIEEMHRELCSLVICFIPPVSPPQPPGAVFRSFVQSSVLKARGGDHRMIVNGTFNNTVLVSLYTVILHLLSEGFSMDSSASASSSKVNCGNGVGFLHKGGKRKFPKQLLFRNDAYYSVIPRVGGSPNNLMYYQVDAGEDEVQWDEGCMDDEEARVTHTTVQKPCCCSITDATGGIRYKENAKYVPSTSKGPCKPMPERSAHVAAECSGRSLSDEIEDKPSTSTHSEIEYGYQALHNLESMPMATQSSSEALKEEELLDVMLLLYHLGISPNFRQAFYFMSQQSQSISLLEETDRQIREKSCAEQVRRLKEARNSYHEDLVDCIRHCVWYRATLFSPWKQRGMYATCMWVVELLLVLSESKNIFQYVPEFYVESLVDCFHALRRSDPPFVSPSVFLKQGLASFVTLAVKHFDDMRIVNPDLKDLLLQSISVLVQYKEFMHVFENNQEAINGLPRSLLSAFDNRSWIPITNILFRLCKGSGFASSKNAESSSSATFQVLLRETCIHEQELFFSFLNRLFNTLSWTMTEFSMSIREMQDKHQVADLQQRKCSVIFDISCSLARILEFCTREIPCAFLMGPDMNLRRLTELIVFILNHIISAADAEFF
;
A
#
# COMPACT_ATOMS: atom_id res chain seq x y z
N MET A 1 19.68 -33.89 -7.20
CA MET A 1 20.14 -32.88 -6.25
C MET A 1 21.66 -32.82 -6.11
N HIS A 2 22.34 -33.82 -5.54
CA HIS A 2 23.80 -33.76 -5.35
C HIS A 2 24.60 -33.44 -6.65
N LEU A 3 24.25 -34.06 -7.78
CA LEU A 3 24.88 -33.76 -9.07
C LEU A 3 24.60 -32.32 -9.56
N TRP A 4 23.41 -31.79 -9.27
CA TRP A 4 23.02 -30.45 -9.70
C TRP A 4 23.66 -29.38 -8.82
N TRP A 5 23.71 -29.57 -7.50
CA TRP A 5 24.40 -28.68 -6.56
C TRP A 5 25.90 -28.56 -6.87
N ASN A 6 26.55 -29.67 -7.25
CA ASN A 6 27.97 -29.67 -7.60
C ASN A 6 28.26 -29.08 -9.00
N SER A 7 27.24 -28.68 -9.76
CA SER A 7 27.43 -28.02 -11.05
C SER A 7 27.93 -26.59 -10.84
N GLU A 8 28.89 -26.14 -11.65
CA GLU A 8 29.37 -24.75 -11.66
C GLU A 8 28.22 -23.76 -11.91
N ASP A 9 27.21 -24.18 -12.67
CA ASP A 9 26.04 -23.37 -13.02
C ASP A 9 24.85 -23.53 -12.06
N PHE A 10 25.01 -24.11 -10.86
CA PHE A 10 23.86 -24.35 -9.96
C PHE A 10 23.07 -23.07 -9.68
N ALA A 11 23.73 -22.00 -9.21
CA ALA A 11 23.05 -20.77 -8.85
C ALA A 11 22.39 -20.09 -10.06
N PHE A 12 23.08 -20.10 -11.21
CA PHE A 12 22.57 -19.53 -12.46
C PHE A 12 21.37 -20.32 -13.00
N SER A 13 21.46 -21.65 -13.01
CA SER A 13 20.37 -22.51 -13.46
C SER A 13 19.16 -22.44 -12.53
N PHE A 14 19.36 -22.40 -11.21
CA PHE A 14 18.27 -22.24 -10.26
C PHE A 14 17.56 -20.88 -10.40
N GLU A 15 18.33 -19.80 -10.55
CA GLU A 15 17.80 -18.48 -10.88
C GLU A 15 17.01 -18.49 -12.20
N GLY A 16 17.54 -19.15 -13.23
CA GLY A 16 16.87 -19.34 -14.52
C GLY A 16 15.53 -20.06 -14.40
N PHE A 17 15.44 -21.12 -13.60
CA PHE A 17 14.18 -21.85 -13.36
C PHE A 17 13.12 -21.02 -12.64
N LEU A 18 13.53 -20.04 -11.82
CA LEU A 18 12.61 -19.15 -11.10
C LEU A 18 12.27 -17.88 -11.89
N THR A 19 12.89 -17.66 -13.05
CA THR A 19 12.68 -16.46 -13.85
C THR A 19 11.41 -16.60 -14.67
N MET A 20 10.46 -15.68 -14.47
CA MET A 20 9.33 -15.49 -15.38
C MET A 20 9.56 -14.25 -16.24
N LYS A 21 9.37 -14.36 -17.55
CA LYS A 21 9.46 -13.20 -18.44
C LYS A 21 8.15 -12.41 -18.35
N ILE A 22 8.25 -11.10 -18.15
CA ILE A 22 7.09 -10.20 -18.18
C ILE A 22 6.64 -10.10 -19.65
N PRO A 23 5.37 -10.40 -19.97
CA PRO A 23 4.88 -10.36 -21.33
C PRO A 23 4.84 -8.91 -21.83
N ASN A 24 5.30 -8.69 -23.06
CA ASN A 24 5.12 -7.41 -23.75
C ASN A 24 3.72 -7.32 -24.37
N LYS A 25 3.40 -6.18 -24.99
CA LYS A 25 2.11 -5.94 -25.65
C LYS A 25 1.71 -7.01 -26.68
N LEU A 26 2.66 -7.50 -27.48
CA LEU A 26 2.42 -8.55 -28.47
C LEU A 26 2.17 -9.90 -27.78
N ASP A 27 2.96 -10.23 -26.76
CA ASP A 27 2.77 -11.45 -25.97
C ASP A 27 1.37 -11.47 -25.33
N LEU A 28 0.96 -10.34 -24.73
CA LEU A 28 -0.36 -10.19 -24.13
C LEU A 28 -1.50 -10.28 -25.14
N GLN A 29 -1.32 -9.76 -26.36
CA GLN A 29 -2.30 -9.91 -27.43
C GLN A 29 -2.47 -11.37 -27.86
N CYS A 30 -1.38 -12.15 -27.89
CA CYS A 30 -1.44 -13.58 -28.18
C CYS A 30 -2.06 -14.39 -27.04
N LEU A 31 -1.73 -14.05 -25.79
CA LEU A 31 -2.25 -14.72 -24.59
C LEU A 31 -3.72 -14.38 -24.32
N ILE A 32 -4.14 -13.16 -24.63
CA ILE A 32 -5.47 -12.61 -24.34
C ILE A 32 -6.03 -11.98 -25.63
N PRO A 33 -6.47 -12.80 -26.60
CA PRO A 33 -6.90 -12.33 -27.91
C PRO A 33 -8.21 -11.53 -27.84
N SER A 34 -9.17 -11.98 -27.02
CA SER A 34 -10.47 -11.32 -26.80
C SER A 34 -10.45 -10.49 -25.52
N VAL A 35 -11.04 -9.30 -25.57
CA VAL A 35 -11.12 -8.39 -24.42
C VAL A 35 -12.55 -7.88 -24.25
N TRP A 36 -12.98 -7.70 -23.02
CA TRP A 36 -14.35 -7.30 -22.72
C TRP A 36 -14.41 -6.20 -21.67
N TRP A 37 -15.34 -5.29 -21.84
CA TRP A 37 -15.75 -4.29 -20.85
C TRP A 37 -17.24 -3.97 -21.00
N PRO A 38 -17.88 -3.36 -19.97
CA PRO A 38 -19.28 -2.94 -20.06
C PRO A 38 -19.53 -2.02 -21.26
N GLY A 39 -20.51 -2.37 -22.09
CA GLY A 39 -20.83 -1.63 -23.31
C GLY A 39 -20.02 -2.03 -24.56
N SER A 40 -19.07 -2.96 -24.43
CA SER A 40 -18.40 -3.58 -25.60
C SER A 40 -19.33 -4.55 -26.35
N SER A 41 -19.07 -4.76 -27.64
CA SER A 41 -19.80 -5.71 -28.49
C SER A 41 -19.25 -7.14 -28.42
N GLU A 42 -18.11 -7.35 -27.75
CA GLU A 42 -17.49 -8.68 -27.59
C GLU A 42 -18.19 -9.49 -26.49
N ASP A 43 -17.97 -10.81 -26.49
CA ASP A 43 -18.57 -11.72 -25.51
C ASP A 43 -17.68 -11.86 -24.25
N GLU A 44 -18.25 -11.53 -23.09
CA GLU A 44 -17.60 -11.65 -21.77
C GLU A 44 -17.08 -13.08 -21.50
N VAL A 45 -17.78 -14.08 -22.04
CA VAL A 45 -17.48 -15.50 -21.83
C VAL A 45 -16.10 -15.87 -22.39
N SER A 46 -15.71 -15.32 -23.55
CA SER A 46 -14.43 -15.62 -24.21
C SER A 46 -13.22 -15.15 -23.38
N MET A 47 -13.27 -13.90 -22.89
CA MET A 47 -12.22 -13.34 -22.05
C MET A 47 -12.13 -14.11 -20.72
N THR A 48 -13.27 -14.46 -20.13
CA THR A 48 -13.33 -15.22 -18.87
C THR A 48 -12.68 -16.61 -19.02
N LEU A 49 -12.99 -17.34 -20.10
CA LEU A 49 -12.36 -18.64 -20.37
C LEU A 49 -10.84 -18.51 -20.55
N THR A 50 -10.39 -17.49 -21.28
CA THR A 50 -8.97 -17.22 -21.48
C THR A 50 -8.26 -16.90 -20.16
N MET A 51 -8.89 -16.09 -19.31
CA MET A 51 -8.37 -15.75 -17.98
C MET A 51 -8.26 -16.99 -17.08
N THR A 52 -9.24 -17.90 -17.09
CA THR A 52 -9.15 -19.16 -16.33
C THR A 52 -8.00 -20.05 -16.81
N THR A 53 -7.85 -20.20 -18.13
CA THR A 53 -6.78 -21.00 -18.72
C THR A 53 -5.39 -20.44 -18.39
N LEU A 54 -5.24 -19.11 -18.45
CA LEU A 54 -4.01 -18.42 -18.08
C LEU A 54 -3.68 -18.62 -16.59
N SER A 55 -4.69 -18.51 -15.72
CA SER A 55 -4.54 -18.71 -14.28
C SER A 55 -4.10 -20.14 -13.95
N ASP A 56 -4.67 -21.14 -14.61
CA ASP A 56 -4.28 -22.55 -14.45
C ASP A 56 -2.86 -22.82 -14.94
N ALA A 57 -2.42 -22.16 -16.02
CA ALA A 57 -1.05 -22.27 -16.52
C ALA A 57 -0.04 -21.66 -15.53
N ILE A 58 -0.33 -20.47 -15.01
CA ILE A 58 0.50 -19.80 -13.98
C ILE A 58 0.57 -20.67 -12.72
N LYS A 59 -0.56 -21.25 -12.29
CA LYS A 59 -0.60 -22.14 -11.13
C LYS A 59 0.35 -23.33 -11.27
N LYS A 60 0.41 -23.96 -12.45
CA LYS A 60 1.35 -25.06 -12.73
C LYS A 60 2.82 -24.63 -12.69
N ILE A 61 3.14 -23.44 -13.21
CA ILE A 61 4.50 -22.89 -13.14
C ILE A 61 4.89 -22.67 -11.67
N GLU A 62 3.99 -22.08 -10.89
CA GLU A 62 4.22 -21.85 -9.47
C GLU A 62 4.30 -23.15 -8.67
N GLU A 63 3.56 -24.19 -9.05
CA GLU A 63 3.70 -25.55 -8.49
C GLU A 63 5.12 -26.09 -8.69
N MET A 64 5.67 -25.97 -9.89
CA MET A 64 7.04 -26.40 -10.19
C MET A 64 8.09 -25.57 -9.44
N HIS A 65 7.91 -24.25 -9.33
CA HIS A 65 8.80 -23.41 -8.51
C HIS A 65 8.79 -23.86 -7.04
N ARG A 66 7.61 -24.21 -6.50
CA ARG A 66 7.48 -24.69 -5.13
C ARG A 66 8.15 -26.04 -4.92
N GLU A 67 7.93 -26.99 -5.81
CA GLU A 67 8.59 -28.30 -5.75
C GLU A 67 10.12 -28.15 -5.81
N LEU A 68 10.62 -27.32 -6.73
CA LEU A 68 12.05 -27.06 -6.88
C LEU A 68 12.66 -26.43 -5.63
N CYS A 69 12.03 -25.37 -5.10
CA CYS A 69 12.50 -24.74 -3.86
C CYS A 69 12.41 -25.69 -2.66
N SER A 70 11.37 -26.52 -2.58
CA SER A 70 11.23 -27.53 -1.51
C SER A 70 12.37 -28.55 -1.56
N LEU A 71 12.77 -28.99 -2.77
CA LEU A 71 13.94 -29.86 -2.94
C LEU A 71 15.24 -29.19 -2.47
N VAL A 72 15.42 -27.89 -2.72
CA VAL A 72 16.60 -27.13 -2.25
C VAL A 72 16.56 -26.92 -0.73
N ILE A 73 15.39 -26.67 -0.14
CA ILE A 73 15.21 -26.50 1.30
C ILE A 73 15.52 -27.79 2.06
N CYS A 74 15.04 -28.94 1.56
CA CYS A 74 15.28 -30.25 2.19
C CYS A 74 16.68 -30.81 1.91
N PHE A 75 17.44 -30.23 0.97
CA PHE A 75 18.76 -30.73 0.62
C PHE A 75 19.81 -30.38 1.69
N ILE A 76 20.52 -31.41 2.16
CA ILE A 76 21.68 -31.27 3.06
C ILE A 76 22.95 -31.42 2.22
N PRO A 77 23.76 -30.36 2.06
CA PRO A 77 24.97 -30.44 1.26
C PRO A 77 26.02 -31.33 1.95
N PRO A 78 26.74 -32.17 1.20
CA PRO A 78 27.75 -33.10 1.72
C PRO A 78 29.09 -32.38 2.03
N VAL A 79 29.02 -31.30 2.78
CA VAL A 79 30.18 -30.48 3.19
C VAL A 79 30.56 -30.78 4.64
N SER A 80 31.83 -30.55 5.00
CA SER A 80 32.32 -30.69 6.38
C SER A 80 32.76 -29.32 6.91
N PRO A 81 32.14 -28.78 7.98
CA PRO A 81 31.06 -29.37 8.79
C PRO A 81 29.70 -29.43 8.06
N PRO A 82 28.80 -30.37 8.43
CA PRO A 82 27.48 -30.51 7.81
C PRO A 82 26.63 -29.27 8.08
N GLN A 83 26.00 -28.73 7.04
CA GLN A 83 25.11 -27.60 7.14
C GLN A 83 23.68 -28.06 7.46
N PRO A 84 22.88 -27.26 8.19
CA PRO A 84 21.49 -27.61 8.46
C PRO A 84 20.63 -27.53 7.18
N PRO A 85 19.50 -28.27 7.13
CA PRO A 85 18.50 -28.11 6.08
C PRO A 85 18.10 -26.64 5.88
N GLY A 86 17.97 -26.23 4.63
CA GLY A 86 17.63 -24.86 4.23
C GLY A 86 18.82 -23.90 4.12
N ALA A 87 20.04 -24.29 4.49
CA ALA A 87 21.22 -23.42 4.37
C ALA A 87 21.52 -23.00 2.93
N VAL A 88 21.35 -23.91 1.96
CA VAL A 88 21.52 -23.62 0.53
C VAL A 88 20.48 -22.62 0.05
N PHE A 89 19.20 -22.85 0.39
CA PHE A 89 18.12 -21.94 0.04
C PHE A 89 18.32 -20.54 0.66
N ARG A 90 18.69 -20.48 1.94
CA ARG A 90 19.01 -19.22 2.65
C ARG A 90 20.11 -18.43 1.92
N SER A 91 21.21 -19.11 1.57
CA SER A 91 22.33 -18.48 0.87
C SER A 91 21.93 -17.97 -0.51
N PHE A 92 21.10 -18.74 -1.23
CA PHE A 92 20.55 -18.33 -2.52
C PHE A 92 19.67 -17.08 -2.41
N VAL A 93 18.70 -17.06 -1.49
CA VAL A 93 17.81 -15.90 -1.29
C VAL A 93 18.59 -14.65 -0.89
N GLN A 94 19.57 -14.79 0.01
CA GLN A 94 20.45 -13.69 0.39
C GLN A 94 21.23 -13.15 -0.81
N SER A 95 21.79 -14.04 -1.64
CA SER A 95 22.47 -13.66 -2.88
C SER A 95 21.55 -12.96 -3.87
N SER A 96 20.33 -13.46 -4.09
CA SER A 96 19.33 -12.86 -4.99
C SER A 96 18.96 -11.44 -4.56
N VAL A 97 18.76 -11.21 -3.26
CA VAL A 97 18.42 -9.88 -2.75
C VAL A 97 19.65 -8.94 -2.76
N LEU A 98 20.86 -9.43 -2.49
CA LEU A 98 22.09 -8.64 -2.66
C LEU A 98 22.29 -8.24 -4.12
N LYS A 99 22.06 -9.15 -5.07
CA LYS A 99 22.10 -8.85 -6.51
C LYS A 99 21.08 -7.76 -6.88
N ALA A 100 19.84 -7.88 -6.39
CA ALA A 100 18.79 -6.89 -6.63
C ALA A 100 19.15 -5.49 -6.13
N ARG A 101 19.85 -5.38 -4.99
CA ARG A 101 20.29 -4.11 -4.40
C ARG A 101 21.59 -3.57 -5.01
N GLY A 102 22.55 -4.43 -5.34
CA GLY A 102 23.82 -4.05 -5.97
C GLY A 102 23.67 -3.46 -7.37
N GLY A 103 22.49 -3.63 -8.00
CA GLY A 103 22.09 -2.97 -9.23
C GLY A 103 21.85 -1.45 -9.08
N ASP A 104 21.60 -0.93 -7.87
CA ASP A 104 21.26 0.51 -7.68
C ASP A 104 22.41 1.47 -8.00
N HIS A 105 23.67 0.99 -8.03
CA HIS A 105 24.84 1.81 -8.40
C HIS A 105 25.21 1.71 -9.89
N ARG A 106 24.56 0.83 -10.66
CA ARG A 106 24.66 0.81 -12.12
C ARG A 106 23.40 1.41 -12.68
N MET A 107 23.48 2.72 -12.97
CA MET A 107 22.75 3.41 -14.03
C MET A 107 21.52 2.65 -14.54
N ILE A 108 20.34 3.08 -14.10
CA ILE A 108 19.05 2.78 -14.73
C ILE A 108 19.10 3.36 -16.14
N VAL A 109 19.75 2.65 -17.03
CA VAL A 109 19.83 2.88 -18.46
C VAL A 109 19.47 1.53 -19.06
N ASN A 110 18.17 1.37 -19.33
CA ASN A 110 17.53 0.21 -19.98
C ASN A 110 16.83 -0.85 -19.10
N GLY A 111 16.14 -0.45 -18.03
CA GLY A 111 14.86 -1.08 -17.60
C GLY A 111 14.74 -2.62 -17.53
N THR A 112 15.81 -3.37 -17.27
CA THR A 112 15.79 -4.85 -17.27
C THR A 112 16.66 -5.43 -16.14
N PHE A 113 16.44 -4.98 -14.91
CA PHE A 113 16.76 -5.85 -13.77
C PHE A 113 15.55 -6.78 -13.54
N ASN A 114 15.73 -8.09 -13.77
CA ASN A 114 14.68 -9.09 -13.67
C ASN A 114 14.30 -9.33 -12.20
N ASN A 115 13.40 -8.52 -11.65
CA ASN A 115 12.80 -8.72 -10.32
C ASN A 115 11.87 -9.95 -10.25
N THR A 116 11.70 -10.68 -11.36
CA THR A 116 10.76 -11.81 -11.43
C THR A 116 11.19 -12.99 -10.58
N VAL A 117 12.50 -13.18 -10.36
CA VAL A 117 13.01 -14.18 -9.41
C VAL A 117 12.56 -13.84 -7.99
N LEU A 118 12.60 -12.56 -7.59
CA LEU A 118 12.12 -12.12 -6.27
C LEU A 118 10.61 -12.37 -6.12
N VAL A 119 9.83 -12.12 -7.18
CA VAL A 119 8.39 -12.42 -7.23
C VAL A 119 8.12 -13.91 -7.07
N SER A 120 8.88 -14.77 -7.78
CA SER A 120 8.78 -16.23 -7.66
C SER A 120 9.15 -16.70 -6.25
N LEU A 121 10.25 -16.20 -5.68
CA LEU A 121 10.68 -16.52 -4.32
C LEU A 121 9.65 -16.09 -3.28
N TYR A 122 9.11 -14.87 -3.39
CA TYR A 122 8.01 -14.38 -2.55
C TYR A 122 6.81 -15.33 -2.63
N THR A 123 6.39 -15.70 -3.84
CA THR A 123 5.23 -16.57 -4.06
C THR A 123 5.43 -17.95 -3.45
N VAL A 124 6.63 -18.52 -3.57
CA VAL A 124 7.00 -19.78 -2.93
C VAL A 124 6.94 -19.65 -1.41
N ILE A 125 7.59 -18.64 -0.82
CA ILE A 125 7.64 -18.47 0.63
C ILE A 125 6.25 -18.18 1.21
N LEU A 126 5.44 -17.36 0.53
CA LEU A 126 4.04 -17.11 0.89
C LEU A 126 3.25 -18.41 0.95
N HIS A 127 3.45 -19.30 -0.01
CA HIS A 127 2.79 -20.62 0.00
C HIS A 127 3.29 -21.49 1.15
N LEU A 128 4.60 -21.55 1.40
CA LEU A 128 5.17 -22.33 2.51
C LEU A 128 4.63 -21.86 3.86
N LEU A 129 4.50 -20.54 4.06
CA LEU A 129 4.00 -19.96 5.30
C LEU A 129 2.47 -20.03 5.41
N SER A 130 1.73 -20.00 4.30
CA SER A 130 0.26 -20.05 4.29
C SER A 130 -0.31 -21.47 4.28
N GLU A 131 0.21 -22.35 3.44
CA GLU A 131 -0.30 -23.72 3.30
C GLU A 131 0.50 -24.75 4.09
N GLY A 132 1.69 -24.37 4.57
CA GLY A 132 2.62 -25.28 5.23
C GLY A 132 3.50 -26.04 4.24
N PHE A 133 4.46 -26.78 4.77
CA PHE A 133 5.30 -27.69 4.00
C PHE A 133 5.39 -29.03 4.71
N SER A 134 5.25 -30.13 3.95
CA SER A 134 5.49 -31.47 4.49
C SER A 134 6.99 -31.74 4.44
N MET A 135 7.63 -31.86 5.61
CA MET A 135 9.01 -32.34 5.70
C MET A 135 9.10 -33.88 5.67
N ASP A 136 7.97 -34.57 5.49
CA ASP A 136 7.91 -36.02 5.43
C ASP A 136 8.09 -36.52 4.01
N SER A 137 9.35 -36.69 3.58
CA SER A 137 9.76 -37.90 2.86
C SER A 137 11.27 -37.96 2.62
N SER A 138 11.84 -39.07 3.11
CA SER A 138 13.16 -39.65 2.83
C SER A 138 14.32 -39.36 3.82
N ALA A 139 14.69 -40.44 4.50
CA ALA A 139 15.92 -40.71 5.26
C ALA A 139 16.00 -40.26 6.74
N SER A 140 15.24 -40.93 7.62
CA SER A 140 15.82 -41.69 8.75
C SER A 140 14.73 -42.31 9.62
N ALA A 141 14.64 -43.64 9.60
CA ALA A 141 13.94 -44.37 10.63
C ALA A 141 14.83 -44.38 11.88
N SER A 142 14.65 -43.43 12.79
CA SER A 142 14.68 -43.65 14.25
C SER A 142 14.80 -42.34 15.05
N SER A 143 13.97 -42.28 16.09
CA SER A 143 14.10 -41.52 17.33
C SER A 143 13.55 -40.08 17.40
N SER A 144 12.62 -39.93 18.35
CA SER A 144 11.98 -38.74 18.90
C SER A 144 10.93 -38.03 18.04
N LYS A 145 9.68 -38.46 18.23
CA LYS A 145 8.47 -37.68 17.93
C LYS A 145 8.53 -36.34 18.67
N VAL A 146 8.99 -35.30 17.99
CA VAL A 146 8.56 -33.94 18.28
C VAL A 146 7.28 -33.75 17.47
N ASN A 147 6.19 -33.39 18.16
CA ASN A 147 4.87 -33.18 17.54
C ASN A 147 4.96 -32.13 16.41
N CYS A 148 5.07 -32.57 15.15
CA CYS A 148 4.66 -31.76 14.00
C CYS A 148 3.15 -31.60 14.10
N GLY A 149 2.71 -30.45 14.62
CA GLY A 149 1.29 -30.07 14.65
C GLY A 149 0.72 -30.08 13.25
N ASN A 150 -0.52 -30.59 13.13
CA ASN A 150 -1.40 -30.65 11.96
C ASN A 150 -1.01 -29.71 10.80
N GLY A 151 -1.01 -30.22 9.56
CA GLY A 151 -0.64 -29.51 8.31
C GLY A 151 -1.42 -28.21 8.00
N VAL A 152 -1.27 -27.22 8.87
CA VAL A 152 -1.80 -25.86 8.82
C VAL A 152 -0.59 -24.94 8.74
N GLY A 153 -0.53 -24.09 7.72
CA GLY A 153 0.61 -23.19 7.52
C GLY A 153 0.81 -22.21 8.67
N PHE A 154 2.06 -21.81 8.89
CA PHE A 154 2.50 -20.86 9.92
C PHE A 154 1.56 -19.67 10.15
N LEU A 155 1.14 -19.00 9.08
CA LEU A 155 0.28 -17.81 9.14
C LEU A 155 -1.14 -18.10 9.66
N HIS A 156 -1.56 -19.36 9.61
CA HIS A 156 -2.88 -19.82 10.08
C HIS A 156 -2.79 -20.63 11.37
N LYS A 157 -1.60 -20.75 11.97
CA LYS A 157 -1.43 -21.32 13.32
C LYS A 157 -2.02 -20.32 14.33
N GLY A 158 -3.11 -20.73 14.98
CA GLY A 158 -3.80 -19.92 15.98
C GLY A 158 -3.20 -19.97 17.37
N GLY A 159 -3.61 -19.03 18.22
CA GLY A 159 -3.27 -18.99 19.64
C GLY A 159 -1.99 -18.20 19.90
N LYS A 160 -1.01 -18.80 20.60
CA LYS A 160 0.24 -18.12 20.97
C LYS A 160 1.17 -17.97 19.78
N ARG A 161 1.53 -16.73 19.46
CA ARG A 161 2.52 -16.34 18.46
C ARG A 161 3.82 -15.94 19.13
N LYS A 162 4.91 -16.09 18.39
CA LYS A 162 6.24 -15.71 18.83
C LYS A 162 7.08 -15.18 17.68
N PHE A 163 8.02 -14.29 17.99
CA PHE A 163 8.96 -13.74 17.03
C PHE A 163 10.34 -13.50 17.67
N PRO A 164 11.43 -14.03 17.10
CA PRO A 164 12.79 -13.82 17.63
C PRO A 164 13.22 -12.35 17.49
N LYS A 165 13.58 -11.72 18.62
CA LYS A 165 14.07 -10.33 18.64
C LYS A 165 15.33 -10.16 17.81
N GLN A 166 16.17 -11.20 17.74
CA GLN A 166 17.43 -11.21 17.00
C GLN A 166 17.25 -10.91 15.50
N LEU A 167 16.11 -11.26 14.90
CA LEU A 167 15.83 -10.93 13.49
C LEU A 167 15.73 -9.42 13.26
N LEU A 168 15.21 -8.67 14.24
CA LEU A 168 15.15 -7.21 14.19
C LEU A 168 16.54 -6.57 14.29
N PHE A 169 17.50 -7.23 14.95
CA PHE A 169 18.83 -6.68 15.19
C PHE A 169 19.91 -7.19 14.23
N ARG A 170 19.55 -7.93 13.17
CA ARG A 170 20.53 -8.42 12.18
C ARG A 170 21.28 -7.25 11.55
N ASN A 171 22.60 -7.34 11.59
CA ASN A 171 23.53 -6.38 11.01
C ASN A 171 24.60 -7.08 10.14
N ASP A 172 24.24 -8.20 9.52
CA ASP A 172 25.06 -8.82 8.47
C ASP A 172 25.12 -7.89 7.25
N ALA A 173 26.06 -8.11 6.32
CA ALA A 173 26.20 -7.31 5.09
C ALA A 173 24.91 -7.24 4.24
N TYR A 174 23.96 -8.12 4.54
CA TYR A 174 22.64 -8.23 3.96
C TYR A 174 21.62 -7.24 4.57
N TYR A 175 21.64 -7.03 5.89
CA TYR A 175 20.74 -6.13 6.62
C TYR A 175 21.36 -4.77 7.03
N SER A 176 22.68 -4.59 6.90
CA SER A 176 23.39 -3.41 7.42
C SER A 176 22.99 -2.08 6.76
N VAL A 177 22.44 -2.14 5.53
CA VAL A 177 22.02 -0.96 4.75
C VAL A 177 20.52 -0.70 4.89
N ILE A 178 19.77 -1.57 5.55
CA ILE A 178 18.32 -1.43 5.67
C ILE A 178 17.99 -0.35 6.70
N PRO A 179 17.25 0.70 6.30
CA PRO A 179 16.87 1.76 7.22
C PRO A 179 15.92 1.21 8.29
N ARG A 180 16.02 1.79 9.48
CA ARG A 180 15.24 1.40 10.66
C ARG A 180 14.33 2.55 11.06
N VAL A 181 13.20 2.20 11.65
CA VAL A 181 12.16 3.14 12.05
C VAL A 181 12.72 4.37 12.78
N GLY A 182 13.73 4.20 13.65
CA GLY A 182 14.50 5.34 14.16
C GLY A 182 15.89 5.04 14.74
N GLY A 183 16.15 3.80 15.16
CA GLY A 183 17.41 3.40 15.78
C GLY A 183 18.57 3.37 14.79
N SER A 184 19.70 4.00 15.15
CA SER A 184 20.91 3.97 14.31
C SER A 184 21.44 2.53 14.18
N PRO A 185 21.76 2.06 12.95
CA PRO A 185 22.39 0.75 12.73
C PRO A 185 23.71 0.58 13.49
N ASN A 186 24.42 1.68 13.75
CA ASN A 186 25.71 1.66 14.46
C ASN A 186 25.58 1.28 15.94
N ASN A 187 24.42 1.56 16.55
CA ASN A 187 24.16 1.24 17.95
C ASN A 187 23.71 -0.22 18.16
N LEU A 188 23.44 -0.96 17.08
CA LEU A 188 23.10 -2.40 17.13
C LEU A 188 24.25 -3.25 17.68
N MET A 189 25.50 -2.83 17.47
CA MET A 189 26.71 -3.52 17.94
C MET A 189 26.81 -3.58 19.48
N TYR A 190 26.15 -2.66 20.20
CA TYR A 190 26.20 -2.57 21.66
C TYR A 190 24.97 -3.17 22.35
N TYR A 191 23.94 -3.57 21.60
CA TYR A 191 22.77 -4.23 22.15
C TYR A 191 23.09 -5.71 22.40
N GLN A 192 23.77 -6.00 23.52
CA GLN A 192 23.81 -7.36 24.05
C GLN A 192 22.40 -7.73 24.49
N VAL A 193 21.79 -8.69 23.79
CA VAL A 193 20.52 -9.27 24.19
C VAL A 193 20.70 -9.86 25.58
N ASP A 194 20.03 -9.27 26.57
CA ASP A 194 20.00 -9.80 27.93
C ASP A 194 19.35 -11.18 27.87
N ALA A 195 20.05 -12.21 28.35
CA ALA A 195 19.82 -13.63 28.06
C ALA A 195 18.50 -14.23 28.62
N GLY A 196 17.54 -13.39 29.02
CA GLY A 196 16.28 -13.80 29.66
C GLY A 196 15.06 -13.87 28.74
N GLU A 197 14.99 -13.07 27.66
CA GLU A 197 13.84 -13.06 26.74
C GLU A 197 14.25 -12.79 25.28
N ASP A 198 14.77 -13.82 24.60
CA ASP A 198 15.19 -13.78 23.19
C ASP A 198 14.04 -13.64 22.17
N GLU A 199 12.80 -13.88 22.61
CA GLU A 199 11.61 -13.90 21.77
C GLU A 199 10.54 -12.94 22.32
N VAL A 200 9.79 -12.29 21.42
CA VAL A 200 8.53 -11.61 21.76
C VAL A 200 7.40 -12.60 21.58
N GLN A 201 6.47 -12.66 22.54
CA GLN A 201 5.32 -13.56 22.49
C GLN A 201 4.02 -12.78 22.72
N TRP A 202 2.96 -13.19 22.04
CA TRP A 202 1.62 -12.62 22.20
C TRP A 202 0.54 -13.64 21.85
N ASP A 203 -0.68 -13.41 22.32
CA ASP A 203 -1.84 -14.17 21.89
C ASP A 203 -2.47 -13.54 20.64
N GLU A 204 -2.88 -14.36 19.68
CA GLU A 204 -3.61 -13.91 18.51
C GLU A 204 -4.88 -13.12 18.90
N GLY A 205 -5.11 -11.97 18.26
CA GLY A 205 -6.24 -11.10 18.59
C GLY A 205 -6.11 -10.41 19.96
N CYS A 206 -4.90 -10.28 20.52
CA CYS A 206 -4.66 -9.59 21.80
C CYS A 206 -5.09 -8.11 21.80
N MET A 207 -5.23 -7.50 20.61
CA MET A 207 -5.67 -6.12 20.42
C MET A 207 -7.19 -6.00 20.21
N ASP A 208 -7.90 -7.12 20.04
CA ASP A 208 -9.34 -7.13 19.82
C ASP A 208 -10.10 -7.26 21.15
N ASP A 209 -11.26 -6.62 21.23
CA ASP A 209 -12.21 -6.76 22.35
C ASP A 209 -12.65 -8.21 22.52
N GLU A 210 -12.75 -8.68 23.77
CA GLU A 210 -13.02 -10.10 24.06
C GLU A 210 -14.33 -10.61 23.43
N GLU A 211 -15.35 -9.76 23.32
CA GLU A 211 -16.65 -10.11 22.75
C GLU A 211 -16.66 -10.17 21.21
N ALA A 212 -15.72 -9.48 20.55
CA ALA A 212 -15.63 -9.37 19.09
C ALA A 212 -14.42 -10.13 18.50
N ARG A 213 -13.58 -10.73 19.36
CA ARG A 213 -12.34 -11.41 18.99
C ARG A 213 -12.60 -12.62 18.08
N VAL A 214 -12.09 -12.57 16.86
CA VAL A 214 -12.13 -13.67 15.87
C VAL A 214 -10.70 -14.14 15.59
N THR A 215 -10.38 -15.36 16.01
CA THR A 215 -9.03 -15.96 15.88
C THR A 215 -9.09 -17.35 15.22
N HIS A 216 -7.94 -17.91 14.88
CA HIS A 216 -7.88 -19.28 14.36
C HIS A 216 -8.28 -20.34 15.40
N THR A 217 -8.40 -19.98 16.68
CA THR A 217 -8.85 -20.89 17.76
C THR A 217 -10.34 -20.77 18.07
N THR A 218 -10.98 -19.63 17.73
CA THR A 218 -12.41 -19.42 17.98
C THR A 218 -13.29 -20.26 17.05
N VAL A 219 -14.59 -20.32 17.38
CA VAL A 219 -15.62 -21.03 16.59
C VAL A 219 -15.80 -20.37 15.23
N GLN A 220 -15.99 -19.05 15.22
CA GLN A 220 -15.88 -18.26 14.00
C GLN A 220 -14.40 -18.15 13.63
N LYS A 221 -14.07 -18.44 12.36
CA LYS A 221 -12.69 -18.36 11.87
C LYS A 221 -12.43 -17.01 11.17
N PRO A 222 -11.17 -16.55 11.12
CA PRO A 222 -10.80 -15.34 10.38
C PRO A 222 -10.98 -15.53 8.87
N CYS A 223 -11.04 -14.43 8.12
CA CYS A 223 -11.15 -14.42 6.65
C CYS A 223 -10.09 -15.29 5.97
N CYS A 224 -8.89 -15.38 6.52
CA CYS A 224 -7.83 -16.20 5.94
C CYS A 224 -8.11 -17.71 5.99
N CYS A 225 -9.12 -18.15 6.76
CA CYS A 225 -9.59 -19.53 6.82
C CYS A 225 -10.84 -19.81 5.97
N SER A 226 -11.51 -18.79 5.43
CA SER A 226 -12.70 -19.02 4.62
C SER A 226 -12.26 -19.63 3.29
N ILE A 227 -12.59 -20.91 3.08
CA ILE A 227 -12.43 -21.59 1.80
C ILE A 227 -13.51 -21.03 0.88
N THR A 228 -13.16 -20.07 0.02
CA THR A 228 -13.96 -19.78 -1.17
C THR A 228 -13.69 -20.88 -2.19
N ASP A 229 -14.42 -21.99 -2.06
CA ASP A 229 -14.51 -22.97 -3.14
C ASP A 229 -15.22 -22.30 -4.32
N ALA A 230 -14.42 -21.73 -5.22
CA ALA A 230 -14.86 -21.22 -6.51
C ALA A 230 -15.22 -22.40 -7.44
N THR A 231 -16.16 -23.26 -7.05
CA THR A 231 -16.86 -24.23 -7.92
C THR A 231 -18.23 -24.69 -7.37
N GLY A 232 -18.79 -24.07 -6.33
CA GLY A 232 -20.12 -24.46 -5.84
C GLY A 232 -20.89 -23.28 -5.26
N GLY A 233 -22.03 -22.94 -5.88
CA GLY A 233 -22.95 -21.95 -5.34
C GLY A 233 -23.38 -22.30 -3.91
N ILE A 234 -22.99 -21.47 -2.94
CA ILE A 234 -23.36 -21.67 -1.54
C ILE A 234 -24.78 -21.14 -1.32
N ARG A 235 -25.72 -22.08 -1.23
CA ARG A 235 -27.00 -21.90 -0.53
C ARG A 235 -26.71 -21.70 0.96
N TYR A 236 -26.83 -20.49 1.46
CA TYR A 236 -27.19 -20.27 2.86
C TYR A 236 -28.71 -20.44 3.00
N LYS A 237 -29.13 -21.43 3.80
CA LYS A 237 -30.51 -21.58 4.27
C LYS A 237 -30.75 -20.47 5.31
N GLU A 238 -31.34 -19.36 4.89
CA GLU A 238 -32.12 -18.51 5.79
C GLU A 238 -33.60 -18.59 5.39
N ASN A 239 -34.41 -19.09 6.32
CA ASN A 239 -35.85 -19.14 6.21
C ASN A 239 -36.42 -17.72 6.32
N ALA A 240 -36.59 -17.04 5.20
CA ALA A 240 -37.52 -15.92 5.07
C ALA A 240 -38.22 -16.01 3.72
N LYS A 241 -39.54 -16.19 3.76
CA LYS A 241 -40.41 -16.24 2.57
C LYS A 241 -40.26 -14.91 1.80
N TYR A 242 -39.79 -14.97 0.56
CA TYR A 242 -39.86 -13.83 -0.36
C TYR A 242 -40.40 -14.27 -1.73
N VAL A 243 -41.39 -13.50 -2.20
CA VAL A 243 -42.07 -13.58 -3.50
C VAL A 243 -41.15 -12.96 -4.56
N PRO A 244 -41.02 -13.53 -5.78
CA PRO A 244 -40.04 -13.04 -6.74
C PRO A 244 -40.54 -11.75 -7.42
N SER A 245 -39.82 -10.65 -7.25
CA SER A 245 -39.92 -9.48 -8.13
C SER A 245 -38.60 -9.28 -8.87
N THR A 246 -38.71 -9.26 -10.19
CA THR A 246 -37.69 -9.02 -11.20
C THR A 246 -37.05 -7.63 -11.10
N SER A 247 -35.77 -7.57 -10.71
CA SER A 247 -34.81 -6.53 -11.14
C SER A 247 -33.39 -6.89 -10.67
N LYS A 248 -32.65 -7.68 -11.44
CA LYS A 248 -31.20 -7.82 -11.27
C LYS A 248 -30.53 -6.64 -11.96
N GLY A 249 -30.16 -5.62 -11.20
CA GLY A 249 -29.22 -4.59 -11.63
C GLY A 249 -27.77 -5.03 -11.34
N PRO A 250 -26.78 -4.63 -12.15
CA PRO A 250 -25.38 -4.96 -11.90
C PRO A 250 -24.87 -4.26 -10.63
N CYS A 251 -24.12 -4.99 -9.80
CA CYS A 251 -23.34 -4.43 -8.71
C CYS A 251 -22.34 -3.42 -9.29
N LYS A 252 -22.54 -2.13 -9.01
CA LYS A 252 -21.54 -1.11 -9.30
C LYS A 252 -20.31 -1.38 -8.42
N PRO A 253 -19.08 -1.41 -8.96
CA PRO A 253 -17.88 -1.23 -8.13
C PRO A 253 -18.02 0.11 -7.39
N MET A 254 -17.42 0.23 -6.20
CA MET A 254 -17.45 1.48 -5.44
C MET A 254 -17.07 2.63 -6.38
N PRO A 255 -17.92 3.66 -6.55
CA PRO A 255 -17.57 4.77 -7.42
C PRO A 255 -16.34 5.46 -6.85
N GLU A 256 -15.21 5.35 -7.55
CA GLU A 256 -14.10 6.28 -7.38
C GLU A 256 -14.61 7.65 -7.83
N ARG A 257 -15.11 8.43 -6.87
CA ARG A 257 -15.34 9.85 -7.06
C ARG A 257 -13.96 10.48 -7.22
N SER A 258 -13.55 10.73 -8.47
CA SER A 258 -12.40 11.53 -8.90
C SER A 258 -11.46 11.96 -7.75
N ALA A 259 -10.63 11.03 -7.28
CA ALA A 259 -9.61 11.29 -6.26
C ALA A 259 -8.35 11.89 -6.90
N HIS A 260 -8.50 12.81 -7.86
CA HIS A 260 -7.41 13.38 -8.66
C HIS A 260 -6.47 14.33 -7.88
N VAL A 261 -6.42 14.27 -6.54
CA VAL A 261 -5.65 15.24 -5.76
C VAL A 261 -4.79 14.66 -4.63
N ALA A 262 -4.80 13.34 -4.33
CA ALA A 262 -4.06 12.87 -3.14
C ALA A 262 -3.33 11.52 -3.22
N ALA A 263 -3.22 10.85 -4.37
CA ALA A 263 -2.53 9.55 -4.43
C ALA A 263 -1.56 9.35 -5.60
N GLU A 264 -1.36 10.36 -6.45
CA GLU A 264 -0.33 10.34 -7.51
C GLU A 264 0.60 11.54 -7.35
N CYS A 265 1.28 11.59 -6.21
CA CYS A 265 2.54 12.29 -6.07
C CYS A 265 3.54 11.26 -5.54
N SER A 266 4.02 10.41 -6.44
CA SER A 266 5.30 9.76 -6.26
C SER A 266 6.36 10.83 -6.01
N GLY A 267 6.79 10.95 -4.75
CA GLY A 267 8.16 11.24 -4.32
C GLY A 267 8.97 12.28 -5.11
N ARG A 268 8.41 13.42 -5.49
CA ARG A 268 9.23 14.57 -5.90
C ARG A 268 8.74 15.81 -5.18
N SER A 269 9.50 16.18 -4.17
CA SER A 269 9.40 17.43 -3.44
C SER A 269 9.26 18.61 -4.42
N LEU A 270 8.19 19.39 -4.27
CA LEU A 270 7.95 20.65 -5.02
C LEU A 270 8.91 21.79 -4.61
N SER A 271 10.10 21.47 -4.05
CA SER A 271 11.06 22.48 -3.57
C SER A 271 12.40 22.52 -4.30
N ASP A 272 12.63 21.69 -5.32
CA ASP A 272 13.93 21.64 -6.05
C ASP A 272 13.94 22.32 -7.44
N GLU A 273 12.89 23.03 -7.84
CA GLU A 273 12.90 23.80 -9.10
C GLU A 273 13.13 25.28 -8.84
N ILE A 274 14.35 25.67 -8.44
CA ILE A 274 15.04 26.92 -8.77
C ILE A 274 16.53 26.70 -8.41
N GLU A 275 17.37 26.39 -9.39
CA GLU A 275 18.75 26.90 -9.51
C GLU A 275 19.40 26.40 -10.82
N ASP A 276 19.31 27.23 -11.87
CA ASP A 276 20.11 27.11 -13.09
C ASP A 276 21.55 27.57 -12.83
N LYS A 277 22.54 26.72 -13.08
CA LYS A 277 23.89 27.15 -13.51
C LYS A 277 24.67 26.03 -14.23
N PRO A 278 25.33 26.31 -15.36
CA PRO A 278 26.06 25.31 -16.13
C PRO A 278 27.51 25.20 -15.64
N SER A 279 28.00 23.97 -15.47
CA SER A 279 29.44 23.69 -15.28
C SER A 279 29.86 22.59 -16.24
N THR A 280 30.62 22.98 -17.25
CA THR A 280 31.34 22.14 -18.20
C THR A 280 32.57 21.50 -17.54
N SER A 281 32.78 20.20 -17.73
CA SER A 281 34.13 19.63 -17.86
C SER A 281 34.09 18.30 -18.59
N THR A 282 34.80 18.30 -19.72
CA THR A 282 35.19 17.19 -20.59
C THR A 282 36.19 16.24 -19.93
N HIS A 283 36.32 15.05 -20.56
CA HIS A 283 37.36 14.00 -20.43
C HIS A 283 37.04 12.88 -19.42
N SER A 284 37.19 11.59 -19.72
CA SER A 284 37.82 10.90 -20.85
C SER A 284 37.26 9.49 -21.00
N GLU A 285 37.07 9.05 -22.24
CA GLU A 285 36.89 7.66 -22.64
C GLU A 285 38.03 6.80 -22.10
N ILE A 286 37.72 5.68 -21.44
CA ILE A 286 38.68 4.60 -21.19
C ILE A 286 38.04 3.30 -21.68
N GLU A 287 38.72 2.70 -22.66
CA GLU A 287 38.39 1.47 -23.37
C GLU A 287 38.21 0.26 -22.45
N TYR A 288 37.34 -0.63 -22.93
CA TYR A 288 37.03 -1.95 -22.41
C TYR A 288 38.26 -2.84 -22.25
N GLY A 289 38.42 -3.39 -21.04
CA GLY A 289 39.25 -4.56 -20.77
C GLY A 289 38.39 -5.70 -20.22
N TYR A 290 38.12 -6.70 -21.06
CA TYR A 290 37.63 -8.01 -20.62
C TYR A 290 38.73 -8.70 -19.79
N GLN A 291 38.63 -8.69 -18.45
CA GLN A 291 39.44 -9.61 -17.63
C GLN A 291 38.85 -9.85 -16.24
N ALA A 292 38.74 -11.15 -15.92
CA ALA A 292 38.55 -11.81 -14.63
C ALA A 292 37.14 -11.84 -14.00
N LEU A 293 36.36 -12.82 -14.45
CA LEU A 293 35.18 -13.40 -13.81
C LEU A 293 35.55 -14.43 -12.71
N HIS A 294 36.70 -14.25 -12.03
CA HIS A 294 37.25 -15.24 -11.08
C HIS A 294 37.23 -14.82 -9.60
N ASN A 295 36.58 -13.70 -9.24
CA ASN A 295 36.53 -13.23 -7.84
C ASN A 295 35.19 -13.49 -7.13
N LEU A 296 34.46 -14.55 -7.51
CA LEU A 296 33.39 -15.10 -6.65
C LEU A 296 33.93 -16.12 -5.63
N GLU A 297 35.23 -16.41 -5.66
CA GLU A 297 35.95 -17.21 -4.66
C GLU A 297 36.96 -16.33 -3.91
N SER A 298 36.48 -15.40 -3.09
CA SER A 298 37.24 -14.82 -1.95
C SER A 298 36.47 -13.66 -1.30
N MET A 299 35.29 -13.95 -0.77
CA MET A 299 34.87 -13.28 0.46
C MET A 299 35.06 -14.26 1.61
N PRO A 300 35.71 -13.86 2.71
CA PRO A 300 35.84 -14.73 3.86
C PRO A 300 34.45 -15.11 4.36
N MET A 301 34.19 -16.41 4.40
CA MET A 301 33.10 -17.06 5.12
C MET A 301 33.23 -16.72 6.61
N ALA A 302 32.86 -15.50 6.98
CA ALA A 302 32.96 -14.98 8.34
C ALA A 302 31.77 -14.08 8.63
N THR A 303 30.58 -14.67 8.67
CA THR A 303 29.40 -14.07 9.31
C THR A 303 28.49 -15.20 9.74
N GLN A 304 28.71 -15.66 10.98
CA GLN A 304 27.82 -16.48 11.82
C GLN A 304 26.82 -17.32 11.03
N SER A 305 27.26 -18.48 10.54
CA SER A 305 26.35 -19.56 10.14
C SER A 305 25.47 -19.88 11.33
N SER A 306 24.19 -19.51 11.29
CA SER A 306 23.23 -20.00 12.27
C SER A 306 23.31 -21.53 12.24
N SER A 307 23.65 -22.13 13.39
CA SER A 307 23.78 -23.59 13.54
C SER A 307 22.43 -24.32 13.44
N GLU A 308 21.36 -23.62 13.05
CA GLU A 308 19.98 -24.03 13.15
C GLU A 308 19.30 -24.10 11.78
N ALA A 309 18.34 -25.02 11.68
CA ALA A 309 17.48 -25.17 10.50
C ALA A 309 16.72 -23.87 10.19
N LEU A 310 16.32 -23.71 8.92
CA LEU A 310 15.50 -22.59 8.46
C LEU A 310 14.19 -22.49 9.26
N LYS A 311 13.99 -21.36 9.94
CA LYS A 311 12.81 -21.09 10.78
C LYS A 311 11.70 -20.39 9.98
N GLU A 312 10.45 -20.62 10.34
CA GLU A 312 9.28 -19.97 9.70
C GLU A 312 9.30 -18.45 9.91
N GLU A 313 9.79 -17.97 11.06
CA GLU A 313 9.91 -16.53 11.37
C GLU A 313 11.00 -15.84 10.54
N GLU A 314 12.10 -16.55 10.22
CA GLU A 314 13.13 -16.06 9.30
C GLU A 314 12.58 -15.97 7.86
N LEU A 315 11.77 -16.94 7.46
CA LEU A 315 11.08 -16.90 6.17
C LEU A 315 10.09 -15.74 6.08
N LEU A 316 9.37 -15.42 7.14
CA LEU A 316 8.46 -14.27 7.17
C LEU A 316 9.21 -12.95 6.99
N ASP A 317 10.31 -12.75 7.73
CA ASP A 317 11.16 -11.56 7.63
C ASP A 317 11.68 -11.36 6.19
N VAL A 318 12.21 -12.42 5.59
CA VAL A 318 12.65 -12.42 4.19
C VAL A 318 11.48 -12.19 3.22
N MET A 319 10.31 -12.78 3.48
CA MET A 319 9.12 -12.60 2.63
C MET A 319 8.67 -11.14 2.60
N LEU A 320 8.69 -10.43 3.73
CA LEU A 320 8.39 -9.01 3.79
C LEU A 320 9.40 -8.19 3.00
N LEU A 321 10.69 -8.54 3.07
CA LEU A 321 11.70 -7.87 2.28
C LEU A 321 11.53 -8.12 0.78
N LEU A 322 11.23 -9.35 0.38
CA LEU A 322 10.92 -9.69 -1.02
C LEU A 322 9.65 -9.01 -1.50
N TYR A 323 8.67 -8.80 -0.62
CA TYR A 323 7.47 -8.02 -0.93
C TYR A 323 7.85 -6.58 -1.28
N HIS A 324 8.61 -5.92 -0.40
CA HIS A 324 9.06 -4.55 -0.60
C HIS A 324 9.86 -4.38 -1.91
N LEU A 325 10.83 -5.25 -2.16
CA LEU A 325 11.73 -5.15 -3.33
C LEU A 325 11.09 -5.60 -4.65
N GLY A 326 10.30 -6.68 -4.61
CA GLY A 326 9.78 -7.35 -5.80
C GLY A 326 8.30 -7.11 -6.07
N ILE A 327 7.46 -7.24 -5.05
CA ILE A 327 6.00 -7.31 -5.23
C ILE A 327 5.34 -5.92 -5.28
N SER A 328 5.72 -4.99 -4.41
CA SER A 328 5.13 -3.64 -4.39
C SER A 328 5.19 -2.93 -5.76
N PRO A 329 6.31 -2.93 -6.52
CA PRO A 329 6.35 -2.38 -7.87
C PRO A 329 5.33 -3.01 -8.84
N ASN A 330 5.08 -4.32 -8.72
CA ASN A 330 4.10 -5.03 -9.55
C ASN A 330 2.67 -4.60 -9.21
N PHE A 331 2.34 -4.40 -7.93
CA PHE A 331 1.05 -3.86 -7.54
C PHE A 331 0.86 -2.41 -8.00
N ARG A 332 1.89 -1.56 -7.89
CA ARG A 332 1.84 -0.19 -8.45
C ARG A 332 1.51 -0.19 -9.93
N GLN A 333 2.17 -1.05 -10.72
CA GLN A 333 1.89 -1.20 -12.14
C GLN A 333 0.47 -1.74 -12.40
N ALA A 334 0.02 -2.73 -11.63
CA ALA A 334 -1.33 -3.26 -11.75
C ALA A 334 -2.39 -2.18 -11.50
N PHE A 335 -2.23 -1.39 -10.42
CA PHE A 335 -3.15 -0.32 -10.08
C PHE A 335 -3.14 0.84 -11.08
N TYR A 336 -1.99 1.13 -11.70
CA TYR A 336 -1.91 2.08 -12.81
C TYR A 336 -2.82 1.64 -13.96
N PHE A 337 -2.70 0.39 -14.43
CA PHE A 337 -3.54 -0.10 -15.52
C PHE A 337 -5.02 -0.19 -15.16
N MET A 338 -5.35 -0.53 -13.91
CA MET A 338 -6.74 -0.53 -13.45
C MET A 338 -7.36 0.88 -13.44
N SER A 339 -6.62 1.88 -12.97
CA SER A 339 -7.04 3.29 -13.01
C SER A 339 -7.22 3.76 -14.45
N GLN A 340 -6.23 3.50 -15.30
CA GLN A 340 -6.26 3.85 -16.72
C GLN A 340 -7.41 3.15 -17.46
N GLN A 341 -7.70 1.89 -17.16
CA GLN A 341 -8.85 1.18 -17.70
C GLN A 341 -10.16 1.91 -17.38
N SER A 342 -10.38 2.29 -16.12
CA SER A 342 -11.58 3.02 -15.70
C SER A 342 -11.68 4.40 -16.38
N GLN A 343 -10.57 5.13 -16.45
CA GLN A 343 -10.51 6.43 -17.11
C GLN A 343 -10.81 6.31 -18.61
N SER A 344 -10.19 5.36 -19.31
CA SER A 344 -10.42 5.13 -20.75
C SER A 344 -11.86 4.72 -21.05
N ILE A 345 -12.51 3.92 -20.18
CA ILE A 345 -13.94 3.60 -20.31
C ILE A 345 -14.77 4.89 -20.23
N SER A 346 -14.54 5.73 -19.21
CA SER A 346 -15.28 6.99 -19.06
C SER A 346 -15.06 7.94 -20.24
N LEU A 347 -13.84 8.05 -20.75
CA LEU A 347 -13.51 8.86 -21.93
C LEU A 347 -14.19 8.34 -23.20
N LEU A 348 -14.28 7.02 -23.38
CA LEU A 348 -14.99 6.41 -24.50
C LEU A 348 -16.49 6.66 -24.42
N GLU A 349 -17.11 6.49 -23.25
CA GLU A 349 -18.54 6.75 -23.04
C GLU A 349 -18.90 8.21 -23.34
N GLU A 350 -18.07 9.14 -22.88
CA GLU A 350 -18.23 10.57 -23.09
C GLU A 350 -18.01 10.96 -24.56
N THR A 351 -16.98 10.40 -25.21
CA THR A 351 -16.72 10.62 -26.63
C THR A 351 -17.86 10.07 -27.50
N ASP A 352 -18.37 8.89 -27.16
CA ASP A 352 -19.51 8.28 -27.84
C ASP A 352 -20.79 9.10 -27.65
N ARG A 353 -20.97 9.73 -26.48
CA ARG A 353 -22.06 10.68 -26.23
C ARG A 353 -21.94 11.92 -27.13
N GLN A 354 -20.76 12.54 -27.18
CA GLN A 354 -20.52 13.71 -28.03
C GLN A 354 -20.71 13.43 -29.52
N ILE A 355 -20.31 12.24 -30.00
CA ILE A 355 -20.54 11.81 -31.38
C ILE A 355 -22.04 11.70 -31.69
N ARG A 356 -22.84 11.17 -30.76
CA ARG A 356 -24.31 11.04 -30.94
C ARG A 356 -25.04 12.38 -30.94
N GLU A 357 -24.53 13.38 -30.21
CA GLU A 357 -25.14 14.71 -30.06
C GLU A 357 -25.05 15.62 -31.31
N LYS A 358 -24.59 15.08 -32.46
CA LYS A 358 -24.56 15.72 -33.79
C LYS A 358 -23.84 17.08 -33.81
N SER A 359 -22.52 17.05 -33.62
CA SER A 359 -21.61 18.17 -33.91
C SER A 359 -21.28 18.32 -35.40
N CYS A 360 -20.57 19.40 -35.76
CA CYS A 360 -19.99 19.63 -37.10
C CYS A 360 -19.20 18.40 -37.61
N ALA A 361 -19.22 18.13 -38.92
CA ALA A 361 -18.58 16.95 -39.53
C ALA A 361 -17.08 16.84 -39.20
N GLU A 362 -16.36 17.96 -39.14
CA GLU A 362 -14.94 17.97 -38.77
C GLU A 362 -14.71 17.57 -37.30
N GLN A 363 -15.58 18.04 -36.39
CA GLN A 363 -15.54 17.66 -34.99
C GLN A 363 -15.82 16.17 -34.81
N VAL A 364 -16.82 15.63 -35.53
CA VAL A 364 -17.12 14.19 -35.51
C VAL A 364 -15.93 13.36 -36.01
N ARG A 365 -15.21 13.83 -37.04
CA ARG A 365 -14.00 13.14 -37.53
C ARG A 365 -12.92 13.06 -36.44
N ARG A 366 -12.60 14.19 -35.80
CA ARG A 366 -11.61 14.24 -34.71
C ARG A 366 -12.03 13.38 -33.51
N LEU A 367 -13.30 13.40 -33.14
CA LEU A 367 -13.82 12.55 -32.06
C LEU A 367 -13.71 11.06 -32.40
N LYS A 368 -13.91 10.66 -33.65
CA LYS A 368 -13.71 9.26 -34.09
C LYS A 368 -12.24 8.84 -34.03
N GLU A 369 -11.32 9.72 -34.41
CA GLU A 369 -9.88 9.47 -34.29
C GLU A 369 -9.47 9.31 -32.82
N ALA A 370 -9.91 10.23 -31.94
CA ALA A 370 -9.68 10.14 -30.49
C ALA A 370 -10.28 8.87 -29.89
N ARG A 371 -11.51 8.52 -30.27
CA ARG A 371 -12.19 7.28 -29.86
C ARG A 371 -11.36 6.04 -30.20
N ASN A 372 -10.76 5.98 -31.39
CA ASN A 372 -9.91 4.85 -31.78
C ASN A 372 -8.65 4.76 -30.90
N SER A 373 -8.00 5.88 -30.59
CA SER A 373 -6.86 5.91 -29.66
C SER A 373 -7.25 5.39 -28.26
N TYR A 374 -8.33 5.94 -27.69
CA TYR A 374 -8.81 5.51 -26.37
C TYR A 374 -9.21 4.04 -26.34
N HIS A 375 -9.75 3.52 -27.44
CA HIS A 375 -10.06 2.12 -27.59
C HIS A 375 -8.81 1.24 -27.61
N GLU A 376 -7.78 1.60 -28.38
CA GLU A 376 -6.51 0.87 -28.40
C GLU A 376 -5.83 0.85 -27.02
N ASP A 377 -5.84 2.00 -26.33
CA ASP A 377 -5.31 2.13 -24.97
C ASP A 377 -6.10 1.28 -23.97
N LEU A 378 -7.44 1.29 -24.07
CA LEU A 378 -8.31 0.48 -23.22
C LEU A 378 -8.05 -1.02 -23.40
N VAL A 379 -7.97 -1.48 -24.64
CA VAL A 379 -7.68 -2.89 -24.97
C VAL A 379 -6.36 -3.32 -24.34
N ASP A 380 -5.33 -2.48 -24.42
CA ASP A 380 -4.02 -2.75 -23.81
C ASP A 380 -4.11 -2.83 -22.28
N CYS A 381 -4.79 -1.86 -21.66
CA CYS A 381 -5.01 -1.85 -20.21
C CYS A 381 -5.76 -3.10 -19.72
N ILE A 382 -6.80 -3.52 -20.43
CA ILE A 382 -7.58 -4.73 -20.05
C ILE A 382 -6.69 -5.97 -20.07
N ARG A 383 -5.84 -6.14 -21.09
CA ARG A 383 -4.92 -7.29 -21.16
C ARG A 383 -3.94 -7.29 -19.99
N HIS A 384 -3.38 -6.14 -19.66
CA HIS A 384 -2.53 -5.99 -18.48
C HIS A 384 -3.29 -6.31 -17.18
N CYS A 385 -4.52 -5.82 -17.02
CA CYS A 385 -5.36 -6.14 -15.86
C CYS A 385 -5.61 -7.65 -15.74
N VAL A 386 -5.93 -8.35 -16.84
CA VAL A 386 -6.12 -9.81 -16.85
C VAL A 386 -4.83 -10.54 -16.46
N TRP A 387 -3.67 -10.11 -16.97
CA TRP A 387 -2.37 -10.67 -16.58
C TRP A 387 -2.09 -10.51 -15.08
N TYR A 388 -2.30 -9.31 -14.52
CA TYR A 388 -2.10 -9.07 -13.09
C TYR A 388 -3.13 -9.79 -12.22
N ARG A 389 -4.36 -9.96 -12.70
CA ARG A 389 -5.36 -10.79 -12.02
C ARG A 389 -4.91 -12.24 -11.87
N ALA A 390 -4.36 -12.82 -12.93
CA ALA A 390 -3.88 -14.19 -12.91
C ALA A 390 -2.58 -14.36 -12.08
N THR A 391 -1.67 -13.38 -12.12
CA THR A 391 -0.35 -13.48 -11.48
C THR A 391 -0.30 -12.98 -10.03
N LEU A 392 -1.05 -11.94 -9.66
CA LEU A 392 -1.00 -11.33 -8.32
C LEU A 392 -2.25 -11.60 -7.50
N PHE A 393 -3.44 -11.50 -8.12
CA PHE A 393 -4.73 -11.52 -7.42
C PHE A 393 -5.39 -12.90 -7.34
N SER A 394 -4.61 -13.99 -7.45
CA SER A 394 -5.17 -15.33 -7.25
C SER A 394 -5.72 -15.48 -5.81
N PRO A 395 -6.84 -16.20 -5.59
CA PRO A 395 -7.50 -16.25 -4.28
C PRO A 395 -6.60 -16.71 -3.13
N TRP A 396 -5.74 -17.70 -3.37
CA TRP A 396 -4.84 -18.22 -2.33
C TRP A 396 -3.73 -17.21 -1.96
N LYS A 397 -3.23 -16.41 -2.92
CA LYS A 397 -2.25 -15.34 -2.65
C LYS A 397 -2.89 -14.22 -1.84
N GLN A 398 -4.08 -13.78 -2.23
CA GLN A 398 -4.82 -12.76 -1.47
C GLN A 398 -5.10 -13.22 -0.03
N ARG A 399 -5.46 -14.50 0.14
CA ARG A 399 -5.64 -15.14 1.46
C ARG A 399 -4.36 -15.15 2.30
N GLY A 400 -3.24 -15.55 1.71
CA GLY A 400 -1.93 -15.54 2.38
C GLY A 400 -1.43 -14.13 2.69
N MET A 401 -1.65 -13.18 1.78
CA MET A 401 -1.35 -11.75 1.98
C MET A 401 -2.15 -11.18 3.13
N TYR A 402 -3.45 -11.47 3.20
CA TYR A 402 -4.29 -11.03 4.31
C TYR A 402 -3.79 -11.62 5.64
N ALA A 403 -3.49 -12.93 5.69
CA ALA A 403 -2.94 -13.56 6.89
C ALA A 403 -1.60 -12.92 7.32
N THR A 404 -0.75 -12.58 6.34
CA THR A 404 0.51 -11.84 6.56
C THR A 404 0.24 -10.46 7.16
N CYS A 405 -0.67 -9.68 6.57
CA CYS A 405 -1.04 -8.36 7.10
C CYS A 405 -1.48 -8.45 8.56
N MET A 406 -2.37 -9.38 8.89
CA MET A 406 -2.88 -9.53 10.26
C MET A 406 -1.77 -9.90 11.25
N TRP A 407 -0.91 -10.84 10.85
CA TRP A 407 0.20 -11.27 11.67
C TRP A 407 1.19 -10.12 11.92
N VAL A 408 1.52 -9.34 10.88
CA VAL A 408 2.52 -8.26 10.96
C VAL A 408 1.97 -7.02 11.67
N VAL A 409 0.69 -6.68 11.49
CA VAL A 409 0.04 -5.60 12.27
C VAL A 409 0.14 -5.90 13.76
N GLU A 410 -0.24 -7.11 14.17
CA GLU A 410 -0.16 -7.51 15.58
C GLU A 410 1.28 -7.48 16.09
N LEU A 411 2.24 -8.03 15.32
CA LEU A 411 3.66 -7.97 15.69
C LEU A 411 4.10 -6.53 15.93
N LEU A 412 3.80 -5.62 15.00
CA LEU A 412 4.20 -4.21 15.12
C LEU A 412 3.55 -3.52 16.31
N LEU A 413 2.27 -3.80 16.59
CA LEU A 413 1.59 -3.26 17.78
C LEU A 413 2.21 -3.81 19.08
N VAL A 414 2.52 -5.10 19.15
CA VAL A 414 3.19 -5.69 20.33
C VAL A 414 4.60 -5.12 20.51
N LEU A 415 5.36 -4.98 19.42
CA LEU A 415 6.67 -4.35 19.45
C LEU A 415 6.58 -2.88 19.86
N SER A 416 5.50 -2.19 19.51
CA SER A 416 5.30 -0.78 19.87
C SER A 416 5.13 -0.55 21.37
N GLU A 417 4.66 -1.53 22.14
CA GLU A 417 4.63 -1.45 23.60
C GLU A 417 6.05 -1.47 24.21
N SER A 418 6.99 -2.08 23.50
CA SER A 418 8.40 -2.13 23.91
C SER A 418 9.13 -0.85 23.52
N LYS A 419 9.41 0.01 24.51
CA LYS A 419 10.06 1.32 24.31
C LYS A 419 11.36 1.25 23.49
N ASN A 420 12.18 0.22 23.70
CA ASN A 420 13.52 0.14 23.12
C ASN A 420 13.61 -0.64 21.80
N ILE A 421 12.72 -1.59 21.55
CA ILE A 421 12.83 -2.52 20.42
C ILE A 421 12.23 -1.91 19.16
N PHE A 422 11.12 -1.19 19.29
CA PHE A 422 10.35 -0.65 18.16
C PHE A 422 11.18 0.22 17.21
N GLN A 423 12.07 1.06 17.75
CA GLN A 423 12.93 1.94 16.94
C GLN A 423 13.88 1.17 16.00
N TYR A 424 14.21 -0.10 16.29
CA TYR A 424 15.12 -0.91 15.48
C TYR A 424 14.41 -1.80 14.45
N VAL A 425 13.08 -1.78 14.42
CA VAL A 425 12.31 -2.48 13.39
C VAL A 425 12.72 -1.95 12.01
N PRO A 426 13.00 -2.84 11.03
CA PRO A 426 13.24 -2.41 9.66
C PRO A 426 12.04 -1.64 9.09
N GLU A 427 12.29 -0.55 8.37
CA GLU A 427 11.22 0.27 7.80
C GLU A 427 10.31 -0.51 6.85
N PHE A 428 10.89 -1.46 6.10
CA PHE A 428 10.14 -2.28 5.14
C PHE A 428 9.03 -3.12 5.79
N TYR A 429 9.04 -3.35 7.11
CA TYR A 429 7.93 -4.02 7.81
C TYR A 429 6.67 -3.16 7.74
N VAL A 430 6.80 -1.86 7.99
CA VAL A 430 5.70 -0.90 7.93
C VAL A 430 5.29 -0.67 6.49
N GLU A 431 6.26 -0.47 5.58
CA GLU A 431 5.97 -0.22 4.17
C GLU A 431 5.26 -1.41 3.51
N SER A 432 5.80 -2.62 3.68
CA SER A 432 5.21 -3.83 3.10
C SER A 432 3.82 -4.07 3.65
N LEU A 433 3.62 -3.84 4.95
CA LEU A 433 2.30 -3.98 5.56
C LEU A 433 1.29 -2.99 4.96
N VAL A 434 1.62 -1.71 4.90
CA VAL A 434 0.71 -0.68 4.40
C VAL A 434 0.39 -0.90 2.92
N ASP A 435 1.42 -1.18 2.11
CA ASP A 435 1.25 -1.47 0.68
C ASP A 435 0.41 -2.75 0.48
N CYS A 436 0.69 -3.83 1.21
CA CYS A 436 -0.07 -5.08 1.14
C CYS A 436 -1.53 -4.91 1.57
N PHE A 437 -1.78 -4.17 2.66
CA PHE A 437 -3.11 -3.86 3.13
C PHE A 437 -3.93 -3.09 2.09
N HIS A 438 -3.34 -2.05 1.49
CA HIS A 438 -3.99 -1.29 0.44
C HIS A 438 -4.11 -2.05 -0.88
N ALA A 439 -3.19 -2.96 -1.17
CA ALA A 439 -3.28 -3.84 -2.33
C ALA A 439 -4.49 -4.78 -2.22
N LEU A 440 -4.74 -5.33 -1.02
CA LEU A 440 -5.93 -6.12 -0.73
C LEU A 440 -7.22 -5.28 -0.80
N ARG A 441 -7.21 -4.07 -0.21
CA ARG A 441 -8.37 -3.15 -0.25
C ARG A 441 -8.78 -2.78 -1.67
N ARG A 442 -7.81 -2.61 -2.57
CA ARG A 442 -8.01 -2.23 -3.99
C ARG A 442 -8.10 -3.43 -4.93
N SER A 443 -8.05 -4.66 -4.40
CA SER A 443 -8.01 -5.86 -5.22
C SER A 443 -9.30 -6.03 -6.03
N ASP A 444 -9.13 -6.44 -7.28
CA ASP A 444 -10.22 -6.76 -8.19
C ASP A 444 -9.88 -8.03 -8.99
N PRO A 445 -10.51 -9.18 -8.69
CA PRO A 445 -11.67 -9.35 -7.80
C PRO A 445 -11.32 -9.15 -6.32
N PRO A 446 -12.29 -8.68 -5.50
CA PRO A 446 -12.08 -8.52 -4.06
C PRO A 446 -11.91 -9.87 -3.38
N PHE A 447 -10.93 -9.97 -2.49
CA PHE A 447 -10.64 -11.19 -1.70
C PHE A 447 -11.87 -11.67 -0.87
N VAL A 448 -12.47 -10.74 -0.15
CA VAL A 448 -13.69 -10.92 0.64
C VAL A 448 -14.60 -9.72 0.41
N SER A 449 -15.88 -9.83 0.79
CA SER A 449 -16.77 -8.66 0.72
C SER A 449 -16.20 -7.50 1.56
N PRO A 450 -16.38 -6.24 1.13
CA PRO A 450 -15.92 -5.08 1.90
C PRO A 450 -16.38 -5.15 3.36
N SER A 451 -17.63 -5.54 3.61
CA SER A 451 -18.19 -5.73 4.95
C SER A 451 -17.42 -6.73 5.83
N VAL A 452 -16.84 -7.77 5.25
CA VAL A 452 -16.07 -8.79 5.96
C VAL A 452 -14.62 -8.33 6.18
N PHE A 453 -14.03 -7.69 5.17
CA PHE A 453 -12.71 -7.04 5.27
C PHE A 453 -12.68 -5.97 6.38
N LEU A 454 -13.75 -5.19 6.51
CA LEU A 454 -13.90 -4.16 7.54
C LEU A 454 -14.01 -4.74 8.95
N LYS A 455 -14.77 -5.84 9.11
CA LYS A 455 -15.03 -6.45 10.41
C LYS A 455 -13.83 -7.19 10.98
N GLN A 456 -12.94 -7.69 10.13
CA GLN A 456 -11.84 -8.54 10.57
C GLN A 456 -10.52 -7.91 10.10
N GLY A 457 -9.73 -7.40 11.04
CA GLY A 457 -8.36 -6.95 10.79
C GLY A 457 -8.11 -5.45 10.58
N LEU A 458 -9.13 -4.73 10.11
CA LEU A 458 -9.02 -3.29 9.89
C LEU A 458 -8.82 -2.51 11.20
N ALA A 459 -9.45 -2.91 12.30
CA ALA A 459 -9.34 -2.20 13.57
C ALA A 459 -7.89 -2.16 14.08
N SER A 460 -7.19 -3.29 14.03
CA SER A 460 -5.76 -3.35 14.38
C SER A 460 -4.90 -2.52 13.44
N PHE A 461 -5.19 -2.50 12.13
CA PHE A 461 -4.47 -1.63 11.18
C PHE A 461 -4.70 -0.14 11.46
N VAL A 462 -5.94 0.26 11.75
CA VAL A 462 -6.29 1.64 12.14
C VAL A 462 -5.57 2.03 13.43
N THR A 463 -5.56 1.14 14.43
CA THR A 463 -4.81 1.32 15.68
C THR A 463 -3.34 1.61 15.39
N LEU A 464 -2.70 0.79 14.54
CA LEU A 464 -1.30 0.97 14.17
C LEU A 464 -1.08 2.33 13.50
N ALA A 465 -1.88 2.67 12.48
CA ALA A 465 -1.71 3.91 11.73
C ALA A 465 -1.91 5.15 12.61
N VAL A 466 -2.99 5.20 13.41
CA VAL A 466 -3.28 6.33 14.30
C VAL A 466 -2.23 6.49 15.38
N LYS A 467 -1.81 5.38 16.01
CA LYS A 467 -0.85 5.43 17.12
C LYS A 467 0.54 5.88 16.67
N HIS A 468 0.91 5.64 15.42
CA HIS A 468 2.31 5.78 14.97
C HIS A 468 2.58 6.89 13.96
N PHE A 469 1.59 7.50 13.32
CA PHE A 469 1.88 8.56 12.34
C PHE A 469 2.55 9.80 12.95
N ASP A 470 2.30 10.09 14.24
CA ASP A 470 2.96 11.17 15.00
C ASP A 470 3.93 10.63 16.08
N ASP A 471 4.31 9.35 16.01
CA ASP A 471 5.22 8.76 17.01
C ASP A 471 6.67 9.24 16.78
N MET A 472 7.28 9.80 17.82
CA MET A 472 8.64 10.34 17.80
C MET A 472 9.73 9.28 17.63
N ARG A 473 9.41 8.00 17.86
CA ARG A 473 10.33 6.87 17.61
C ARG A 473 10.48 6.58 16.12
N ILE A 474 9.49 6.96 15.31
CA ILE A 474 9.58 6.94 13.86
C ILE A 474 10.30 8.22 13.43
N VAL A 475 11.56 8.08 13.02
CA VAL A 475 12.41 9.19 12.57
C VAL A 475 12.18 9.47 11.10
N ASN A 476 12.00 8.43 10.27
CA ASN A 476 11.75 8.60 8.85
C ASN A 476 10.37 9.24 8.63
N PRO A 477 10.32 10.48 8.14
CA PRO A 477 9.07 11.19 7.98
C PRO A 477 8.25 10.70 6.77
N ASP A 478 8.86 9.99 5.81
CA ASP A 478 8.13 9.35 4.70
C ASP A 478 7.25 8.20 5.21
N LEU A 479 7.69 7.47 6.26
CA LEU A 479 6.86 6.47 6.93
C LEU A 479 5.67 7.11 7.66
N LYS A 480 5.88 8.29 8.28
CA LYS A 480 4.78 9.03 8.91
C LYS A 480 3.75 9.46 7.88
N ASP A 481 4.22 10.00 6.76
CA ASP A 481 3.35 10.39 5.65
C ASP A 481 2.62 9.19 5.05
N LEU A 482 3.26 8.01 4.96
CA LEU A 482 2.64 6.77 4.51
C LEU A 482 1.47 6.34 5.43
N LEU A 483 1.68 6.36 6.75
CA LEU A 483 0.62 6.05 7.73
C LEU A 483 -0.50 7.09 7.68
N LEU A 484 -0.15 8.38 7.60
CA LEU A 484 -1.09 9.48 7.53
C LEU A 484 -1.93 9.45 6.24
N GLN A 485 -1.31 9.12 5.11
CA GLN A 485 -2.01 8.93 3.84
C GLN A 485 -2.97 7.73 3.92
N SER A 486 -2.58 6.67 4.63
CA SER A 486 -3.47 5.52 4.89
C SER A 486 -4.72 5.96 5.66
N ILE A 487 -4.56 6.76 6.73
CA ILE A 487 -5.68 7.35 7.46
C ILE A 487 -6.55 8.19 6.52
N SER A 488 -5.91 9.09 5.74
CA SER A 488 -6.58 9.99 4.80
C SER A 488 -7.43 9.25 3.76
N VAL A 489 -6.95 8.11 3.26
CA VAL A 489 -7.70 7.26 2.32
C VAL A 489 -8.87 6.57 3.01
N LEU A 490 -8.67 6.01 4.20
CA LEU A 490 -9.70 5.22 4.88
C LEU A 490 -10.87 6.10 5.34
N VAL A 491 -10.63 7.27 5.93
CA VAL A 491 -11.69 8.17 6.41
C VAL A 491 -12.60 8.71 5.30
N GLN A 492 -12.23 8.56 4.02
CA GLN A 492 -13.06 8.99 2.90
C GLN A 492 -14.32 8.14 2.74
N TYR A 493 -14.29 6.87 3.12
CA TYR A 493 -15.45 5.99 2.95
C TYR A 493 -16.17 5.74 4.27
N LYS A 494 -17.51 5.78 4.21
CA LYS A 494 -18.40 5.70 5.36
C LYS A 494 -18.21 4.41 6.16
N GLU A 495 -17.94 3.31 5.46
CA GLU A 495 -17.80 2.00 6.08
C GLU A 495 -16.49 1.88 6.90
N PHE A 496 -15.39 2.47 6.43
CA PHE A 496 -14.13 2.54 7.19
C PHE A 496 -14.21 3.56 8.33
N MET A 497 -14.89 4.69 8.13
CA MET A 497 -15.10 5.72 9.18
C MET A 497 -15.70 5.11 10.45
N HIS A 498 -16.65 4.20 10.31
CA HIS A 498 -17.25 3.51 11.46
C HIS A 498 -16.23 2.75 12.31
N VAL A 499 -15.14 2.26 11.72
CA VAL A 499 -14.08 1.59 12.49
C VAL A 499 -13.25 2.60 13.27
N PHE A 500 -12.99 3.79 12.74
CA PHE A 500 -12.36 4.86 13.51
C PHE A 500 -13.24 5.29 14.69
N GLU A 501 -14.56 5.37 14.50
CA GLU A 501 -15.51 5.78 15.55
C GLU A 501 -15.63 4.79 16.71
N ASN A 502 -15.24 3.52 16.51
CA ASN A 502 -15.24 2.47 17.53
C ASN A 502 -13.84 2.07 17.99
N ASN A 503 -12.79 2.71 17.47
CA ASN A 503 -11.41 2.36 17.81
C ASN A 503 -10.90 3.25 18.94
N GLN A 504 -10.47 2.64 20.05
CA GLN A 504 -10.10 3.37 21.26
C GLN A 504 -8.88 4.30 21.06
N GLU A 505 -7.87 3.87 20.31
CA GLU A 505 -6.71 4.71 19.97
C GLU A 505 -7.10 5.89 19.08
N ALA A 506 -8.01 5.67 18.12
CA ALA A 506 -8.57 6.74 17.29
C ALA A 506 -9.37 7.76 18.09
N ILE A 507 -10.26 7.30 18.97
CA ILE A 507 -11.07 8.17 19.82
C ILE A 507 -10.18 9.03 20.73
N ASN A 508 -9.18 8.41 21.36
CA ASN A 508 -8.35 9.07 22.38
C ASN A 508 -7.23 9.94 21.80
N GLY A 509 -6.58 9.49 20.72
CA GLY A 509 -5.32 10.06 20.26
C GLY A 509 -5.42 10.86 18.97
N LEU A 510 -6.33 10.50 18.05
CA LEU A 510 -6.36 11.07 16.71
C LEU A 510 -6.62 12.59 16.68
N PRO A 511 -7.61 13.15 17.41
CA PRO A 511 -7.88 14.59 17.39
C PRO A 511 -6.65 15.41 17.79
N ARG A 512 -6.03 15.07 18.93
CA ARG A 512 -4.85 15.77 19.45
C ARG A 512 -3.67 15.67 18.48
N SER A 513 -3.40 14.47 17.97
CA SER A 513 -2.26 14.20 17.09
C SER A 513 -2.40 14.94 15.74
N LEU A 514 -3.61 15.04 15.18
CA LEU A 514 -3.86 15.80 13.95
C LEU A 514 -3.61 17.31 14.15
N LEU A 515 -4.04 17.88 15.28
CA LEU A 515 -3.80 19.29 15.58
C LEU A 515 -2.32 19.59 15.80
N SER A 516 -1.60 18.67 16.45
CA SER A 516 -0.16 18.74 16.71
C SER A 516 0.65 18.68 15.42
N ALA A 517 0.38 17.67 14.59
CA ALA A 517 1.09 17.38 13.35
C ALA A 517 0.73 18.34 12.20
N PHE A 518 -0.22 19.26 12.38
CA PHE A 518 -0.52 20.28 11.37
C PHE A 518 0.65 21.27 11.26
N ASP A 519 1.59 20.96 10.37
CA ASP A 519 2.83 21.69 10.13
C ASP A 519 3.11 21.89 8.62
N ASN A 520 4.26 22.46 8.28
CA ASN A 520 4.59 22.79 6.89
C ASN A 520 4.73 21.56 5.98
N ARG A 521 4.93 20.36 6.52
CA ARG A 521 5.12 19.14 5.75
C ARG A 521 3.80 18.40 5.53
N SER A 522 3.05 18.17 6.60
CA SER A 522 1.89 17.27 6.58
C SER A 522 0.54 17.99 6.59
N TRP A 523 0.51 19.32 6.41
CA TRP A 523 -0.76 20.07 6.41
C TRP A 523 -1.76 19.62 5.34
N ILE A 524 -1.34 19.20 4.14
CA ILE A 524 -2.25 18.74 3.08
C ILE A 524 -3.01 17.48 3.51
N PRO A 525 -2.34 16.36 3.85
CA PRO A 525 -3.05 15.16 4.27
C PRO A 525 -3.87 15.37 5.55
N ILE A 526 -3.41 16.19 6.50
CA ILE A 526 -4.17 16.52 7.72
C ILE A 526 -5.40 17.36 7.39
N THR A 527 -5.30 18.34 6.48
CA THR A 527 -6.44 19.11 5.99
C THR A 527 -7.49 18.18 5.39
N ASN A 528 -7.08 17.21 4.57
CA ASN A 528 -7.99 16.24 3.98
C ASN A 528 -8.69 15.39 5.05
N ILE A 529 -7.98 14.96 6.10
CA ILE A 529 -8.56 14.20 7.21
C ILE A 529 -9.53 15.07 8.02
N LEU A 530 -9.08 16.22 8.52
CA LEU A 530 -9.89 17.14 9.32
C LEU A 530 -11.13 17.60 8.55
N PHE A 531 -11.01 17.91 7.26
CA PHE A 531 -12.15 18.26 6.42
C PHE A 531 -13.19 17.13 6.37
N ARG A 532 -12.76 15.86 6.30
CA ARG A 532 -13.68 14.71 6.34
C ARG A 532 -14.33 14.55 7.71
N LEU A 533 -13.58 14.70 8.79
CA LEU A 533 -14.11 14.60 10.17
C LEU A 533 -15.11 15.74 10.47
N CYS A 534 -14.79 16.97 10.07
CA CYS A 534 -15.65 18.14 10.25
C CYS A 534 -16.85 18.16 9.30
N LYS A 535 -16.88 17.31 8.26
CA LYS A 535 -17.96 17.32 7.27
C LYS A 535 -19.32 17.06 7.91
N GLY A 536 -20.33 17.83 7.53
CA GLY A 536 -21.67 17.77 8.13
C GLY A 536 -21.93 18.95 9.08
N SER A 537 -20.87 19.63 9.52
CA SER A 537 -20.92 20.94 10.15
C SER A 537 -20.91 22.09 9.12
N GLY A 538 -21.47 23.25 9.47
CA GLY A 538 -21.40 24.49 8.69
C GLY A 538 -22.70 24.93 7.98
N PHE A 539 -22.65 26.16 7.45
CA PHE A 539 -23.70 26.90 6.75
C PHE A 539 -24.10 26.28 5.41
N ALA A 540 -23.23 25.50 4.77
CA ALA A 540 -23.47 24.85 3.48
C ALA A 540 -23.53 23.30 3.55
N SER A 541 -23.73 22.73 4.75
CA SER A 541 -23.99 21.31 4.93
C SER A 541 -25.46 20.99 4.59
N SER A 542 -25.73 20.47 3.39
CA SER A 542 -27.06 19.94 3.09
C SER A 542 -27.24 18.60 3.82
N LYS A 543 -28.36 18.44 4.52
CA LYS A 543 -28.71 17.21 5.27
C LYS A 543 -28.77 15.92 4.42
N ASN A 544 -28.66 16.03 3.09
CA ASN A 544 -28.90 14.93 2.14
C ASN A 544 -27.66 14.47 1.37
N ALA A 545 -26.44 14.92 1.69
CA ALA A 545 -25.24 14.41 1.05
C ALA A 545 -24.79 13.11 1.73
N GLU A 546 -25.06 11.96 1.10
CA GLU A 546 -24.70 10.56 1.44
C GLU A 546 -23.20 10.33 1.73
N SER A 547 -22.61 11.06 2.68
CA SER A 547 -21.17 11.11 2.86
C SER A 547 -20.76 10.84 4.30
N SER A 548 -19.57 10.28 4.41
CA SER A 548 -18.80 9.84 5.59
C SER A 548 -18.59 10.95 6.64
N SER A 549 -19.68 11.53 7.16
CA SER A 549 -19.66 12.48 8.26
C SER A 549 -19.66 11.74 9.59
N SER A 550 -18.80 12.16 10.52
CA SER A 550 -18.71 11.57 11.86
C SER A 550 -19.13 12.59 12.91
N ALA A 551 -20.29 12.39 13.53
CA ALA A 551 -20.72 13.22 14.67
C ALA A 551 -19.79 12.99 15.89
N THR A 552 -19.31 11.76 16.07
CA THR A 552 -18.40 11.37 17.16
C THR A 552 -17.11 12.17 17.09
N PHE A 553 -16.41 12.18 15.95
CA PHE A 553 -15.15 12.94 15.83
C PHE A 553 -15.34 14.45 15.88
N GLN A 554 -16.51 14.98 15.49
CA GLN A 554 -16.81 16.41 15.68
C GLN A 554 -16.86 16.78 17.17
N VAL A 555 -17.49 15.95 17.99
CA VAL A 555 -17.52 16.15 19.45
C VAL A 555 -16.10 16.02 20.03
N LEU A 556 -15.36 14.98 19.65
CA LEU A 556 -14.00 14.75 20.15
C LEU A 556 -13.02 15.88 19.75
N LEU A 557 -13.08 16.36 18.51
CA LEU A 557 -12.28 17.50 18.05
C LEU A 557 -12.63 18.77 18.85
N ARG A 558 -13.93 19.03 19.06
CA ARG A 558 -14.38 20.17 19.86
C ARG A 558 -13.86 20.08 21.29
N GLU A 559 -14.02 18.93 21.95
CA GLU A 559 -13.55 18.71 23.32
C GLU A 559 -12.04 18.88 23.43
N THR A 560 -11.28 18.28 22.51
CA THR A 560 -9.81 18.41 22.46
C THR A 560 -9.39 19.88 22.36
N CYS A 561 -9.99 20.65 21.46
CA CYS A 561 -9.67 22.07 21.31
C CYS A 561 -10.04 22.92 22.53
N ILE A 562 -11.11 22.57 23.26
CA ILE A 562 -11.52 23.27 24.48
C ILE A 562 -10.56 22.97 25.64
N HIS A 563 -10.15 21.71 25.78
CA HIS A 563 -9.26 21.28 26.85
C HIS A 563 -7.80 21.67 26.60
N GLU A 564 -7.35 21.69 25.34
CA GLU A 564 -5.97 22.00 24.96
C GLU A 564 -5.86 23.35 24.22
N GLN A 565 -6.17 24.43 24.92
CA GLN A 565 -6.24 25.77 24.31
C GLN A 565 -4.93 26.21 23.64
N GLU A 566 -3.77 25.93 24.24
CA GLU A 566 -2.46 26.30 23.66
C GLU A 566 -2.21 25.58 22.32
N LEU A 567 -2.49 24.27 22.28
CA LEU A 567 -2.39 23.48 21.06
C LEU A 567 -3.35 24.01 19.99
N PHE A 568 -4.60 24.28 20.39
CA PHE A 568 -5.60 24.82 19.49
C PHE A 568 -5.24 26.20 18.95
N PHE A 569 -4.67 27.10 19.75
CA PHE A 569 -4.22 28.42 19.28
C PHE A 569 -3.01 28.32 18.35
N SER A 570 -2.07 27.41 18.63
CA SER A 570 -0.97 27.10 17.70
C SER A 570 -1.50 26.58 16.37
N PHE A 571 -2.44 25.65 16.40
CA PHE A 571 -3.13 25.13 15.22
C PHE A 571 -3.85 26.24 14.45
N LEU A 572 -4.69 27.06 15.11
CA LEU A 572 -5.40 28.17 14.47
C LEU A 572 -4.42 29.15 13.81
N ASN A 573 -3.30 29.46 14.47
CA ASN A 573 -2.29 30.34 13.91
C ASN A 573 -1.75 29.80 12.58
N ARG A 574 -1.43 28.50 12.54
CA ARG A 574 -0.98 27.82 11.32
C ARG A 574 -2.09 27.75 10.28
N LEU A 575 -3.32 27.38 10.66
CA LEU A 575 -4.48 27.32 9.77
C LEU A 575 -4.73 28.65 9.06
N PHE A 576 -4.72 29.76 9.80
CA PHE A 576 -4.85 31.10 9.22
C PHE A 576 -3.72 31.41 8.23
N ASN A 577 -2.47 31.12 8.58
CA ASN A 577 -1.33 31.36 7.69
C ASN A 577 -1.42 30.53 6.41
N THR A 578 -1.71 29.24 6.55
CA THR A 578 -1.84 28.32 5.41
C THR A 578 -2.99 28.74 4.50
N LEU A 579 -4.17 29.08 5.04
CA LEU A 579 -5.31 29.52 4.25
C LEU A 579 -5.07 30.86 3.55
N SER A 580 -4.43 31.83 4.23
CA SER A 580 -4.01 33.08 3.57
C SER A 580 -3.08 32.79 2.39
N TRP A 581 -2.08 31.93 2.60
CA TRP A 581 -1.13 31.56 1.55
C TRP A 581 -1.82 30.85 0.37
N THR A 582 -2.66 29.83 0.62
CA THR A 582 -3.33 29.10 -0.47
C THR A 582 -4.29 30.00 -1.26
N MET A 583 -4.95 30.95 -0.61
CA MET A 583 -5.81 31.93 -1.29
C MET A 583 -5.01 32.92 -2.14
N THR A 584 -3.83 33.35 -1.68
CA THR A 584 -2.92 34.17 -2.49
C THR A 584 -2.45 33.41 -3.73
N GLU A 585 -1.97 32.17 -3.57
CA GLU A 585 -1.52 31.31 -4.68
C GLU A 585 -2.65 31.04 -5.68
N PHE A 586 -3.88 30.80 -5.19
CA PHE A 586 -5.06 30.65 -6.04
C PHE A 586 -5.34 31.91 -6.86
N SER A 587 -5.31 33.08 -6.23
CA SER A 587 -5.54 34.34 -6.95
C SER A 587 -4.45 34.65 -7.97
N MET A 588 -3.20 34.37 -7.64
CA MET A 588 -2.08 34.53 -8.58
C MET A 588 -2.25 33.59 -9.78
N SER A 589 -2.58 32.32 -9.51
CA SER A 589 -2.85 31.32 -10.56
C SER A 589 -3.97 31.74 -11.49
N ILE A 590 -5.09 32.28 -10.97
CA ILE A 590 -6.18 32.79 -11.81
C ILE A 590 -5.71 33.95 -12.68
N ARG A 591 -5.02 34.93 -12.10
CA ARG A 591 -4.56 36.12 -12.84
C ARG A 591 -3.60 35.72 -13.97
N GLU A 592 -2.67 34.81 -13.69
CA GLU A 592 -1.76 34.29 -14.72
C GLU A 592 -2.50 33.58 -15.86
N MET A 593 -3.58 32.86 -15.57
CA MET A 593 -4.42 32.21 -16.58
C MET A 593 -5.26 33.21 -17.38
N GLN A 594 -5.69 34.32 -16.77
CA GLN A 594 -6.41 35.40 -17.47
C GLN A 594 -5.48 36.17 -18.42
N ASP A 595 -4.23 36.43 -18.02
CA ASP A 595 -3.25 37.16 -18.83
C ASP A 595 -2.76 36.32 -20.03
N LYS A 596 -2.51 35.02 -19.81
CA LYS A 596 -2.08 34.05 -20.83
C LYS A 596 -3.31 33.46 -21.51
N HIS A 597 -3.77 34.06 -22.61
CA HIS A 597 -4.93 33.63 -23.42
C HIS A 597 -4.90 32.14 -23.88
N GLN A 598 -3.81 31.41 -23.65
CA GLN A 598 -3.70 29.95 -23.74
C GLN A 598 -3.33 29.38 -22.37
N VAL A 599 -4.28 28.70 -21.72
CA VAL A 599 -4.06 28.03 -20.44
C VAL A 599 -3.48 26.65 -20.68
N ALA A 600 -2.29 26.37 -20.16
CA ALA A 600 -1.74 25.02 -20.19
C ALA A 600 -2.51 24.11 -19.20
N ASP A 601 -2.84 22.88 -19.61
CA ASP A 601 -3.57 21.90 -18.79
C ASP A 601 -2.99 21.72 -17.38
N LEU A 602 -1.65 21.77 -17.27
CA LEU A 602 -0.95 21.66 -15.99
C LEU A 602 -1.27 22.84 -15.05
N GLN A 603 -1.35 24.06 -15.56
CA GLN A 603 -1.66 25.25 -14.77
C GLN A 603 -3.11 25.22 -14.29
N GLN A 604 -4.04 24.78 -15.14
CA GLN A 604 -5.44 24.60 -14.77
C GLN A 604 -5.60 23.55 -13.65
N ARG A 605 -4.92 22.40 -13.77
CA ARG A 605 -4.94 21.36 -12.73
C ARG A 605 -4.37 21.88 -11.40
N LYS A 606 -3.23 22.56 -11.43
CA LYS A 606 -2.64 23.19 -10.24
C LYS A 606 -3.62 24.17 -9.59
N CYS A 607 -4.24 25.05 -10.37
CA CYS A 607 -5.21 26.01 -9.87
C CYS A 607 -6.44 25.32 -9.23
N SER A 608 -6.97 24.26 -9.84
CA SER A 608 -8.08 23.48 -9.29
C SER A 608 -7.72 22.87 -7.93
N VAL A 609 -6.53 22.29 -7.81
CA VAL A 609 -6.05 21.69 -6.56
C VAL A 609 -5.92 22.75 -5.46
N ILE A 610 -5.34 23.91 -5.77
CA ILE A 610 -5.17 25.01 -4.79
C ILE A 610 -6.54 25.56 -4.36
N PHE A 611 -7.51 25.63 -5.26
CA PHE A 611 -8.87 26.03 -4.92
C PHE A 611 -9.54 25.03 -3.97
N ASP A 612 -9.47 23.74 -4.29
CA ASP A 612 -10.09 22.67 -3.51
C ASP A 612 -9.52 22.61 -2.08
N ILE A 613 -8.20 22.76 -1.94
CA ILE A 613 -7.56 22.77 -0.62
C ILE A 613 -7.87 24.05 0.15
N SER A 614 -7.93 25.21 -0.51
CA SER A 614 -8.34 26.48 0.12
C SER A 614 -9.77 26.39 0.67
N CYS A 615 -10.68 25.79 -0.11
CA CYS A 615 -12.04 25.52 0.35
C CYS A 615 -12.04 24.60 1.56
N SER A 616 -11.25 23.52 1.53
CA SER A 616 -11.16 22.56 2.64
C SER A 616 -10.67 23.22 3.94
N LEU A 617 -9.63 24.05 3.86
CA LEU A 617 -9.12 24.86 4.98
C LEU A 617 -10.18 25.83 5.52
N ALA A 618 -10.89 26.53 4.63
CA ALA A 618 -11.96 27.44 5.02
C ALA A 618 -13.11 26.70 5.74
N ARG A 619 -13.44 25.47 5.32
CA ARG A 619 -14.44 24.64 6.01
C ARG A 619 -13.99 24.16 7.39
N ILE A 620 -12.71 23.90 7.58
CA ILE A 620 -12.16 23.59 8.91
C ILE A 620 -12.26 24.83 9.81
N LEU A 621 -11.90 26.01 9.30
CA LEU A 621 -12.03 27.27 10.04
C LEU A 621 -13.50 27.58 10.40
N GLU A 622 -14.43 27.32 9.48
CA GLU A 622 -15.87 27.41 9.71
C GLU A 622 -16.31 26.50 10.86
N PHE A 623 -15.86 25.24 10.88
CA PHE A 623 -16.12 24.33 12.00
C PHE A 623 -15.60 24.90 13.33
N CYS A 624 -14.35 25.37 13.38
CA CYS A 624 -13.76 25.94 14.58
C CYS A 624 -14.55 27.14 15.12
N THR A 625 -14.93 28.07 14.24
CA THR A 625 -15.70 29.27 14.63
C THR A 625 -17.11 28.93 15.13
N ARG A 626 -17.73 27.87 14.59
CA ARG A 626 -19.07 27.42 14.99
C ARG A 626 -19.07 26.64 16.30
N GLU A 627 -18.17 25.67 16.45
CA GLU A 627 -18.16 24.76 17.60
C GLU A 627 -17.46 25.35 18.83
N ILE A 628 -16.55 26.32 18.61
CA ILE A 628 -15.70 26.92 19.66
C ILE A 628 -15.72 28.46 19.55
N PRO A 629 -16.91 29.10 19.59
CA PRO A 629 -17.02 30.56 19.41
C PRO A 629 -16.29 31.34 20.51
N CYS A 630 -16.22 30.80 21.73
CA CYS A 630 -15.53 31.42 22.86
C CYS A 630 -14.03 31.66 22.58
N ALA A 631 -13.37 30.83 21.77
CA ALA A 631 -11.96 31.02 21.41
C ALA A 631 -11.70 32.25 20.53
N PHE A 632 -12.75 32.76 19.87
CA PHE A 632 -12.70 33.97 19.04
C PHE A 632 -13.26 35.19 19.77
N LEU A 633 -14.35 35.02 20.54
CA LEU A 633 -15.02 36.13 21.21
C LEU A 633 -14.41 36.48 22.58
N MET A 634 -13.87 35.48 23.29
CA MET A 634 -13.28 35.63 24.62
C MET A 634 -11.82 35.18 24.69
N GLY A 635 -11.28 34.66 23.58
CA GLY A 635 -9.87 34.31 23.46
C GLY A 635 -8.99 35.52 23.16
N PRO A 636 -7.73 35.31 22.77
CA PRO A 636 -6.84 36.39 22.37
C PRO A 636 -7.46 37.23 21.24
N ASP A 637 -7.46 38.56 21.37
CA ASP A 637 -8.01 39.51 20.38
C ASP A 637 -7.50 39.25 18.94
N MET A 638 -6.28 38.69 18.84
CA MET A 638 -5.65 38.27 17.60
C MET A 638 -6.48 37.29 16.77
N ASN A 639 -7.23 36.37 17.41
CA ASN A 639 -8.02 35.36 16.69
C ASN A 639 -9.18 36.01 15.91
N LEU A 640 -9.92 36.90 16.56
CA LEU A 640 -11.03 37.62 15.91
C LEU A 640 -10.51 38.58 14.85
N ARG A 641 -9.43 39.32 15.14
CA ARG A 641 -8.83 40.24 14.16
C ARG A 641 -8.40 39.50 12.90
N ARG A 642 -7.67 38.39 13.03
CA ARG A 642 -7.22 37.59 11.88
C ARG A 642 -8.37 36.97 11.10
N LEU A 643 -9.43 36.54 11.80
CA LEU A 643 -10.65 36.07 11.13
C LEU A 643 -11.28 37.17 10.28
N THR A 644 -11.44 38.39 10.82
CA THR A 644 -11.98 39.53 10.07
C THR A 644 -11.09 39.90 8.90
N GLU A 645 -9.77 40.01 9.11
CA GLU A 645 -8.79 40.31 8.07
C GLU A 645 -8.84 39.28 6.94
N LEU A 646 -8.90 37.98 7.28
CA LEU A 646 -8.99 36.90 6.30
C LEU A 646 -10.31 36.95 5.51
N ILE A 647 -11.45 37.17 6.18
CA ILE A 647 -12.75 37.28 5.49
C ILE A 647 -12.73 38.46 4.51
N VAL A 648 -12.25 39.63 4.95
CA VAL A 648 -12.12 40.81 4.09
C VAL A 648 -11.17 40.53 2.93
N PHE A 649 -10.03 39.89 3.19
CA PHE A 649 -9.06 39.50 2.17
C PHE A 649 -9.68 38.58 1.11
N ILE A 650 -10.34 37.49 1.52
CA ILE A 650 -10.97 36.52 0.61
C ILE A 650 -12.11 37.17 -0.18
N LEU A 651 -12.98 37.94 0.48
CA LEU A 651 -14.09 38.62 -0.20
C LEU A 651 -13.60 39.62 -1.23
N ASN A 652 -12.58 40.42 -0.90
CA ASN A 652 -11.97 41.33 -1.87
C ASN A 652 -11.39 40.56 -3.07
N HIS A 653 -10.76 39.40 -2.86
CA HIS A 653 -10.20 38.63 -3.98
C HIS A 653 -11.27 37.99 -4.87
N ILE A 654 -12.37 37.49 -4.28
CA ILE A 654 -13.48 36.89 -5.04
C ILE A 654 -14.29 37.97 -5.76
N ILE A 655 -14.54 39.11 -5.12
CA ILE A 655 -15.40 40.18 -5.64
C ILE A 655 -14.63 41.12 -6.57
N SER A 656 -13.36 41.43 -6.32
CA SER A 656 -12.57 42.29 -7.22
C SER A 656 -12.13 41.59 -8.51
N ALA A 657 -12.16 40.25 -8.55
CA ALA A 657 -11.96 39.46 -9.78
C ALA A 657 -13.25 39.27 -10.60
N ALA A 658 -14.41 39.66 -10.05
CA ALA A 658 -15.63 39.76 -10.83
C ALA A 658 -15.56 41.04 -11.67
N ASP A 659 -15.00 40.91 -12.88
CA ASP A 659 -15.32 41.83 -13.96
C ASP A 659 -16.85 41.98 -14.02
N ALA A 660 -17.31 43.22 -14.22
CA ALA A 660 -18.71 43.60 -14.24
C ALA A 660 -19.56 42.92 -15.35
N GLU A 661 -19.00 41.94 -16.07
CA GLU A 661 -19.70 41.14 -17.09
C GLU A 661 -20.19 39.77 -16.59
N PHE A 662 -19.87 39.34 -15.37
CA PHE A 662 -20.30 38.03 -14.84
C PHE A 662 -21.61 38.04 -14.02
N PHE A 663 -22.27 39.19 -13.84
CA PHE A 663 -23.57 39.32 -13.16
C PHE A 663 -24.62 40.01 -14.02
#